data_AF-H2M624-F1
#
_entry.id   AF-H2M624-F1
#
_cell.length_a   1.000
_cell.length_b   1.000
_cell.length_c   1.000
_cell.angle_alpha   90.00
_cell.angle_beta   90.00
_cell.angle_gamma   90.00
#
_symmetry.space_group_name_H-M   'P 1'
#
loop_
_entity.id
_entity.type
_entity.pdbx_description
1 polymer ?
#
loop_
_entity_poly.entity_id
_entity_poly.type
_entity_poly.pdbx_seq_one_letter_code
_entity_poly.pdbx_strand_id
1 'polypeptide(L)'
;MAGLLCAALLLLSSCGRTQTFSALAANSSLPPAGESEATAAPASSTTETGKTAEETQGEEELLRKQEEQEGPPEFECPPLGLESLRVKDAQLRASSFKRRGLGPHRGRLNIQSGVEDGDIYDGAWCARHRDKNQWLEVDARRLTRFTGVVLQGRNSIWSWDVVHSYKVQFSNDTLVWRPSMNGSQEAVYEGNQDAETPVLALFNTSTVARYIRINPQTWYQNGSDGDICLRAEVLGCALPDPKDVWQTEPTLMDDQLDFRHHNYKEMRKLMKSVNEECPDITRIYSIGKSHGGLKLYVMEISDNPGKHELGEPEFRYVAGMHRNEVLGRELLLNLMQYLCREFKRGDQRVVRLVQETRIHLLPSMNPDGYETAFKKGSELAGWALGRYSYEGIDMNHNFADLNSVMWTAMELETDRSKLINHYFPIPEQYTSEDAFVASETRAVISWMQDIPFVLGANLHGGEVVVTYPFDMTRDWAPREHTPTPDDSFFRWLAAAYASTNQVMSDPDRRPCHNKDFLRNNNIINGAAWHNVPGSMNDFSYLHTNCFEITVELSCDKFPHASELPLEWRNNRESLLVFMEQVHRGIKGVIRDRESGEGIAGAVIKVEEIDHHIRSVADGDFWRLLNPGEYQLTVTAEGYMPSSRTCWVRYDQHPTVCDFHLTRIPKRRLKGVPPKGRGLPKDPQLRLRQLRLRKLRSSTKNINQRRAAAAARPRGVRRGEGGRA
;
A
#
# COMPACT_ATOMS: atom_id res chain seq x y z
N MET A 1 -33.23 34.21 9.40
CA MET A 1 -33.78 33.42 10.53
C MET A 1 -33.49 31.96 10.20
N ALA A 2 -32.37 31.42 10.68
CA ALA A 2 -32.29 30.56 11.88
C ALA A 2 -33.20 29.31 11.72
N GLY A 3 -32.76 28.05 11.76
CA GLY A 3 -31.53 27.40 12.20
C GLY A 3 -31.90 26.00 12.74
N LEU A 4 -31.01 25.02 12.58
CA LEU A 4 -30.85 23.78 13.37
C LEU A 4 -31.83 22.59 13.24
N LEU A 5 -31.28 21.45 12.75
CA LEU A 5 -31.15 20.10 13.38
C LEU A 5 -30.91 19.05 12.26
N CYS A 6 -29.71 18.58 11.91
CA CYS A 6 -28.63 17.84 12.59
C CYS A 6 -28.85 16.30 12.74
N ALA A 7 -28.05 15.54 11.97
CA ALA A 7 -27.33 14.26 12.21
C ALA A 7 -27.98 13.05 12.94
N ALA A 8 -27.97 11.89 12.25
CA ALA A 8 -27.83 10.49 12.72
C ALA A 8 -27.92 9.55 11.48
N LEU A 9 -27.15 8.48 11.23
CA LEU A 9 -26.14 7.73 11.98
C LEU A 9 -25.42 6.78 10.97
N LEU A 10 -24.09 6.71 11.01
CA LEU A 10 -23.32 5.52 10.62
C LEU A 10 -23.72 4.36 11.56
N LEU A 11 -23.83 3.12 11.05
CA LEU A 11 -23.40 1.89 11.74
C LEU A 11 -23.68 0.63 10.91
N LEU A 12 -22.62 -0.17 10.80
CA LEU A 12 -22.60 -1.63 10.67
C LEU A 12 -23.79 -2.35 11.32
N SER A 13 -24.27 -3.44 10.70
CA SER A 13 -24.03 -4.79 11.23
C SER A 13 -24.63 -5.87 10.33
N SER A 14 -23.75 -6.82 9.95
CA SER A 14 -23.97 -8.26 10.00
C SER A 14 -25.40 -8.75 10.35
N CYS A 15 -25.93 -9.66 9.53
CA CYS A 15 -26.32 -10.97 10.04
C CYS A 15 -26.65 -11.92 8.88
N GLY A 16 -25.92 -13.03 8.79
CA GLY A 16 -26.58 -14.27 8.43
C GLY A 16 -27.60 -14.61 9.52
N ARG A 17 -28.79 -15.10 9.13
CA ARG A 17 -29.68 -15.85 10.02
C ARG A 17 -30.41 -16.93 9.22
N THR A 18 -30.00 -18.16 9.51
CA THR A 18 -30.84 -19.33 9.74
C THR A 18 -32.35 -19.07 9.64
N GLN A 19 -32.98 -19.65 8.62
CA GLN A 19 -34.43 -19.77 8.52
C GLN A 19 -34.93 -20.89 9.43
N THR A 20 -35.58 -20.52 10.53
CA THR A 20 -36.55 -21.36 11.22
C THR A 20 -37.93 -21.02 10.67
N PHE A 21 -38.53 -21.93 9.91
CA PHE A 21 -39.90 -21.84 9.43
C PHE A 21 -40.87 -22.14 10.58
N SER A 22 -41.81 -21.21 10.83
CA SER A 22 -43.06 -21.52 11.54
C SER A 22 -44.23 -21.27 10.61
N ALA A 23 -45.11 -22.25 10.59
CA ALA A 23 -46.25 -22.43 9.72
C ALA A 23 -47.41 -21.46 10.02
N LEU A 24 -48.23 -21.20 9.01
CA LEU A 24 -49.69 -21.12 9.15
C LEU A 24 -50.38 -21.43 7.82
N ALA A 25 -51.43 -22.21 7.94
CA ALA A 25 -52.13 -23.00 6.94
C ALA A 25 -53.07 -22.21 6.02
N ALA A 26 -53.37 -22.79 4.85
CA ALA A 26 -54.75 -23.03 4.41
C ALA A 26 -54.85 -24.05 3.24
N ASN A 27 -55.47 -25.20 3.57
CA ASN A 27 -56.33 -26.13 2.81
C ASN A 27 -56.21 -26.34 1.28
N SER A 28 -56.08 -27.62 0.87
CA SER A 28 -57.25 -28.45 0.45
C SER A 28 -56.90 -29.92 0.08
N SER A 29 -57.64 -30.87 0.70
CA SER A 29 -58.15 -32.19 0.23
C SER A 29 -57.22 -33.32 -0.28
N LEU A 30 -57.37 -34.50 0.37
CA LEU A 30 -56.92 -35.89 0.07
C LEU A 30 -58.07 -36.71 -0.60
N PRO A 31 -57.97 -38.03 -0.93
CA PRO A 31 -56.98 -38.91 -1.63
C PRO A 31 -57.74 -39.88 -2.65
N PRO A 32 -57.40 -41.18 -2.96
CA PRO A 32 -56.22 -42.07 -2.78
C PRO A 32 -55.83 -43.04 -3.97
N ALA A 33 -54.85 -43.92 -3.70
CA ALA A 33 -54.56 -45.28 -4.24
C ALA A 33 -53.79 -45.40 -5.58
N GLY A 34 -52.85 -46.32 -5.82
CA GLY A 34 -52.27 -47.47 -5.08
C GLY A 34 -51.14 -48.13 -5.92
N GLU A 35 -50.36 -49.04 -5.30
CA GLU A 35 -49.61 -50.23 -5.83
C GLU A 35 -48.85 -50.14 -7.18
N SER A 36 -47.75 -50.83 -7.51
CA SER A 36 -46.75 -51.78 -7.00
C SER A 36 -45.58 -51.67 -8.03
N GLU A 37 -44.32 -52.06 -7.83
CA GLU A 37 -43.81 -53.44 -7.81
C GLU A 37 -42.26 -53.39 -7.80
N ALA A 38 -41.63 -54.37 -7.17
CA ALA A 38 -40.20 -54.53 -7.00
C ALA A 38 -39.57 -55.43 -8.09
N THR A 39 -38.24 -55.36 -8.25
CA THR A 39 -37.29 -56.46 -8.61
C THR A 39 -35.94 -55.84 -9.00
N ALA A 40 -34.76 -56.42 -8.85
CA ALA A 40 -34.15 -57.44 -7.99
C ALA A 40 -32.62 -57.35 -8.28
N ALA A 41 -31.76 -57.60 -7.30
CA ALA A 41 -30.29 -57.62 -7.43
C ALA A 41 -29.78 -58.86 -8.21
N PRO A 42 -28.46 -58.99 -8.53
CA PRO A 42 -27.49 -59.47 -7.53
C PRO A 42 -26.05 -58.90 -7.63
N ALA A 43 -25.30 -59.18 -6.56
CA ALA A 43 -23.92 -58.78 -6.27
C ALA A 43 -22.84 -59.62 -6.98
N SER A 44 -21.62 -59.07 -7.10
CA SER A 44 -20.39 -59.83 -6.90
C SER A 44 -19.22 -58.92 -6.48
N SER A 45 -18.40 -59.47 -5.59
CA SER A 45 -17.33 -58.88 -4.78
C SER A 45 -15.96 -58.85 -5.47
N THR A 46 -15.13 -57.84 -5.17
CA THR A 46 -13.66 -58.03 -5.05
C THR A 46 -13.02 -56.92 -4.18
N THR A 47 -12.59 -57.34 -2.99
CA THR A 47 -11.31 -57.05 -2.30
C THR A 47 -10.77 -55.63 -2.21
N GLU A 48 -10.79 -55.12 -0.97
CA GLU A 48 -9.97 -54.03 -0.43
C GLU A 48 -8.47 -54.35 -0.51
N THR A 49 -7.68 -53.36 -0.94
CA THR A 49 -6.29 -53.17 -0.51
C THR A 49 -6.19 -51.79 0.12
N GLY A 50 -6.08 -51.76 1.45
CA GLY A 50 -5.89 -50.52 2.22
C GLY A 50 -4.47 -50.01 2.09
N LYS A 51 -4.33 -48.74 1.67
CA LYS A 51 -3.08 -47.98 1.81
C LYS A 51 -2.92 -47.52 3.27
N THR A 52 -1.72 -47.63 3.81
CA THR A 52 -1.38 -47.27 5.19
C THR A 52 -1.23 -45.74 5.37
N ALA A 53 -1.39 -45.27 6.61
CA ALA A 53 -1.36 -43.85 6.99
C ALA A 53 -0.03 -43.11 6.67
N GLU A 54 1.06 -43.83 6.39
CA GLU A 54 2.34 -43.25 5.95
C GLU A 54 2.32 -42.85 4.46
N GLU A 55 1.59 -43.57 3.59
CA GLU A 55 1.44 -43.20 2.17
C GLU A 55 0.55 -41.96 1.99
N THR A 56 -0.44 -41.78 2.87
CA THR A 56 -1.34 -40.61 2.86
C THR A 56 -0.64 -39.35 3.37
N GLN A 57 0.28 -39.47 4.33
CA GLN A 57 1.17 -38.38 4.74
C GLN A 57 2.19 -38.04 3.65
N GLY A 58 2.70 -39.03 2.92
CA GLY A 58 3.56 -38.83 1.75
C GLY A 58 2.86 -38.11 0.60
N GLU A 59 1.59 -38.42 0.31
CA GLU A 59 0.77 -37.74 -0.70
C GLU A 59 0.38 -36.31 -0.28
N GLU A 60 0.02 -36.07 0.99
CA GLU A 60 -0.21 -34.70 1.52
C GLU A 60 1.07 -33.85 1.55
N GLU A 61 2.23 -34.46 1.83
CA GLU A 61 3.53 -33.77 1.78
C GLU A 61 3.98 -33.54 0.32
N LEU A 62 3.63 -34.41 -0.62
CA LEU A 62 3.83 -34.19 -2.06
C LEU A 62 2.92 -33.07 -2.59
N LEU A 63 1.65 -33.04 -2.19
CA LEU A 63 0.69 -31.98 -2.53
C LEU A 63 1.10 -30.63 -1.93
N ARG A 64 1.60 -30.61 -0.69
CA ARG A 64 2.20 -29.40 -0.09
C ARG A 64 3.49 -28.96 -0.78
N LYS A 65 4.32 -29.90 -1.24
CA LYS A 65 5.51 -29.59 -2.05
C LYS A 65 5.16 -29.11 -3.46
N GLN A 66 4.04 -29.54 -4.02
CA GLN A 66 3.48 -29.03 -5.28
C GLN A 66 2.91 -27.61 -5.11
N GLU A 67 2.19 -27.32 -4.02
CA GLU A 67 1.69 -25.96 -3.70
C GLU A 67 2.78 -24.95 -3.32
N GLU A 68 3.96 -25.42 -2.89
CA GLU A 68 5.15 -24.60 -2.63
C GLU A 68 6.01 -24.31 -3.88
N GLN A 69 5.70 -24.93 -5.04
CA GLN A 69 6.45 -24.78 -6.29
C GLN A 69 5.75 -23.97 -7.39
N GLU A 70 4.47 -23.64 -7.25
CA GLU A 70 3.77 -22.80 -8.23
C GLU A 70 4.16 -21.32 -8.05
N GLY A 71 5.18 -20.89 -8.79
CA GLY A 71 5.44 -19.48 -9.07
C GLY A 71 4.31 -18.85 -9.89
N PRO A 72 4.32 -17.52 -10.10
CA PRO A 72 3.35 -16.87 -10.97
C PRO A 72 3.37 -17.51 -12.36
N PRO A 73 2.23 -17.52 -13.08
CA PRO A 73 2.19 -18.04 -14.44
C PRO A 73 3.23 -17.32 -15.32
N GLU A 74 4.11 -18.08 -15.95
CA GLU A 74 5.09 -17.55 -16.90
C GLU A 74 4.45 -17.49 -18.29
N PHE A 75 4.29 -16.28 -18.83
CA PHE A 75 3.69 -16.05 -20.13
C PHE A 75 4.75 -15.99 -21.23
N GLU A 76 4.44 -16.52 -22.42
CA GLU A 76 5.34 -16.45 -23.59
C GLU A 76 5.67 -15.01 -23.98
N CYS A 77 4.72 -14.09 -23.83
CA CYS A 77 4.93 -12.66 -24.03
C CYS A 77 4.30 -11.88 -22.86
N PRO A 78 4.90 -10.73 -22.45
CA PRO A 78 4.34 -9.87 -21.42
C PRO A 78 3.14 -9.07 -21.93
N PRO A 79 2.40 -8.40 -21.04
CA PRO A 79 1.39 -7.42 -21.39
C PRO A 79 1.96 -6.22 -22.17
N LEU A 80 1.13 -5.65 -23.05
CA LEU A 80 1.51 -4.49 -23.85
C LEU A 80 1.44 -3.17 -23.06
N GLY A 81 0.71 -3.14 -21.95
CA GLY A 81 0.61 -2.01 -21.04
C GLY A 81 -0.58 -1.10 -21.36
N LEU A 82 -1.77 -1.70 -21.48
CA LEU A 82 -3.04 -0.96 -21.49
C LEU A 82 -3.31 -0.38 -20.10
N GLU A 83 -3.07 -1.14 -19.02
CA GLU A 83 -3.20 -0.69 -17.63
C GLU A 83 -2.11 0.33 -17.26
N SER A 84 -0.84 0.00 -17.51
CA SER A 84 0.33 0.84 -17.22
C SER A 84 0.46 2.10 -18.11
N LEU A 85 -0.46 2.29 -19.04
CA LEU A 85 -0.53 3.42 -19.99
C LEU A 85 0.60 3.50 -21.02
N ARG A 86 1.44 2.46 -21.15
CA ARG A 86 2.43 2.36 -22.24
C ARG A 86 1.76 2.38 -23.62
N VAL A 87 0.59 1.74 -23.74
CA VAL A 87 -0.27 1.88 -24.92
C VAL A 87 -0.98 3.23 -24.84
N LYS A 88 -0.65 4.15 -25.74
CA LYS A 88 -1.24 5.51 -25.76
C LYS A 88 -2.70 5.49 -26.25
N ASP A 89 -3.49 6.49 -25.87
CA ASP A 89 -4.90 6.59 -26.32
C ASP A 89 -5.04 6.60 -27.85
N ALA A 90 -4.07 7.16 -28.57
CA ALA A 90 -4.04 7.16 -30.04
C ALA A 90 -3.83 5.76 -30.67
N GLN A 91 -3.43 4.75 -29.89
CA GLN A 91 -3.31 3.35 -30.31
C GLN A 91 -4.61 2.57 -30.10
N LEU A 92 -5.63 3.17 -29.47
CA LEU A 92 -6.89 2.51 -29.16
C LEU A 92 -8.00 3.04 -30.05
N ARG A 93 -8.73 2.14 -30.70
CA ARG A 93 -9.88 2.44 -31.55
C ARG A 93 -11.04 1.51 -31.23
N ALA A 94 -12.24 1.90 -31.61
CA ALA A 94 -13.41 1.03 -31.49
C ALA A 94 -14.36 1.22 -32.66
N SER A 95 -15.19 0.21 -32.91
CA SER A 95 -16.29 0.25 -33.88
C SER A 95 -17.26 1.40 -33.62
N SER A 96 -17.59 1.60 -32.35
CA SER A 96 -18.47 2.64 -31.84
C SER A 96 -18.25 2.81 -30.34
N PHE A 97 -18.73 3.91 -29.78
CA PHE A 97 -18.79 4.09 -28.32
C PHE A 97 -19.98 4.97 -27.94
N LYS A 98 -20.60 4.69 -26.79
CA LYS A 98 -21.86 5.32 -26.36
C LYS A 98 -21.70 6.82 -26.08
N ARG A 99 -20.62 7.21 -25.40
CA ARG A 99 -20.26 8.59 -25.04
C ARG A 99 -18.77 8.69 -24.75
N ARG A 100 -18.21 9.91 -24.68
CA ARG A 100 -16.76 10.12 -24.48
C ARG A 100 -16.22 9.38 -23.25
N GLY A 101 -16.93 9.43 -22.12
CA GLY A 101 -16.53 8.70 -20.91
C GLY A 101 -16.48 7.17 -21.05
N LEU A 102 -17.06 6.61 -22.12
CA LEU A 102 -17.07 5.18 -22.44
C LEU A 102 -16.31 4.85 -23.74
N GLY A 103 -15.36 5.71 -24.12
CA GLY A 103 -14.59 5.56 -25.35
C GLY A 103 -13.52 4.45 -25.29
N PRO A 104 -12.86 4.13 -26.42
CA PRO A 104 -11.82 3.10 -26.48
C PRO A 104 -10.64 3.35 -25.53
N HIS A 105 -10.31 4.61 -25.25
CA HIS A 105 -9.31 5.00 -24.26
C HIS A 105 -9.61 4.50 -22.84
N ARG A 106 -10.86 4.13 -22.55
CA ARG A 106 -11.31 3.59 -21.26
C ARG A 106 -11.40 2.07 -21.26
N GLY A 107 -11.14 1.40 -22.39
CA GLY A 107 -11.13 -0.07 -22.50
C GLY A 107 -9.87 -0.73 -21.94
N ARG A 108 -9.32 -0.19 -20.85
CA ARG A 108 -8.05 -0.62 -20.23
C ARG A 108 -8.32 -1.41 -18.97
N LEU A 109 -7.55 -2.47 -18.73
CA LEU A 109 -7.64 -3.27 -17.51
C LEU A 109 -7.52 -2.38 -16.26
N ASN A 110 -8.29 -2.73 -15.23
CA ASN A 110 -8.36 -2.07 -13.93
C ASN A 110 -8.64 -0.55 -13.93
N ILE A 111 -9.06 0.05 -15.05
CA ILE A 111 -9.41 1.48 -15.05
C ILE A 111 -10.59 1.74 -14.08
N GLN A 112 -10.47 2.78 -13.27
CA GLN A 112 -11.48 3.17 -12.29
C GLN A 112 -12.43 4.23 -12.84
N SER A 113 -13.72 4.15 -12.49
CA SER A 113 -14.73 5.14 -12.87
C SER A 113 -14.75 6.35 -11.94
N GLY A 114 -15.34 7.45 -12.42
CA GLY A 114 -15.89 8.50 -11.56
C GLY A 114 -17.02 7.98 -10.66
N VAL A 115 -17.45 8.81 -9.71
CA VAL A 115 -18.61 8.53 -8.85
C VAL A 115 -19.92 8.86 -9.57
N GLU A 116 -19.88 9.76 -10.56
CA GLU A 116 -21.04 10.19 -11.33
C GLU A 116 -21.13 9.37 -12.63
N ASP A 117 -22.29 8.73 -12.91
CA ASP A 117 -22.50 8.10 -14.21
C ASP A 117 -22.73 9.16 -15.29
N GLY A 118 -22.07 9.01 -16.43
CA GLY A 118 -22.26 9.95 -17.55
C GLY A 118 -21.31 11.12 -17.60
N ASP A 119 -20.33 11.14 -16.71
CA ASP A 119 -19.19 12.02 -16.82
C ASP A 119 -18.22 11.58 -17.95
N ILE A 120 -17.05 12.21 -17.99
CA ILE A 120 -16.00 11.88 -18.96
C ILE A 120 -15.11 10.70 -18.50
N TYR A 121 -15.46 10.03 -17.40
CA TYR A 121 -14.67 9.01 -16.72
C TYR A 121 -15.50 7.77 -16.34
N ASP A 122 -16.29 7.23 -17.26
CA ASP A 122 -16.97 5.96 -17.03
C ASP A 122 -15.99 4.76 -17.19
N GLY A 123 -16.03 3.78 -16.30
CA GLY A 123 -14.95 2.78 -16.10
C GLY A 123 -14.84 1.64 -17.11
N ALA A 124 -15.05 1.88 -18.41
CA ALA A 124 -14.82 0.90 -19.50
C ALA A 124 -14.92 1.55 -20.89
N TRP A 125 -14.55 0.80 -21.93
CA TRP A 125 -15.13 1.04 -23.26
C TRP A 125 -16.52 0.40 -23.32
N CYS A 126 -17.54 1.13 -23.77
CA CYS A 126 -18.85 0.57 -24.08
C CYS A 126 -19.30 0.93 -25.48
N ALA A 127 -19.72 -0.06 -26.25
CA ALA A 127 -20.20 0.13 -27.61
C ALA A 127 -21.53 0.92 -27.64
N ARG A 128 -21.76 1.64 -28.74
CA ARG A 128 -23.02 2.38 -28.97
C ARG A 128 -24.16 1.46 -29.38
N HIS A 129 -23.84 0.41 -30.13
CA HIS A 129 -24.81 -0.53 -30.70
C HIS A 129 -24.67 -1.90 -30.04
N ARG A 130 -25.80 -2.58 -29.83
CA ARG A 130 -25.88 -3.89 -29.15
C ARG A 130 -25.96 -5.01 -30.18
N ASP A 131 -24.89 -5.16 -30.96
CA ASP A 131 -24.78 -6.18 -32.00
C ASP A 131 -23.39 -6.83 -31.99
N LYS A 132 -23.23 -7.92 -32.75
CA LYS A 132 -21.98 -8.70 -32.81
C LYS A 132 -20.90 -8.08 -33.71
N ASN A 133 -21.16 -6.91 -34.31
CA ASN A 133 -20.20 -6.22 -35.18
C ASN A 133 -19.31 -5.25 -34.41
N GLN A 134 -19.45 -5.19 -33.09
CA GLN A 134 -18.67 -4.28 -32.25
C GLN A 134 -17.26 -4.82 -31.98
N TRP A 135 -16.30 -3.91 -31.84
CA TRP A 135 -14.92 -4.25 -31.54
C TRP A 135 -14.15 -3.14 -30.83
N LEU A 136 -13.18 -3.57 -30.00
CA LEU A 136 -12.08 -2.74 -29.48
C LEU A 136 -10.79 -3.15 -30.20
N GLU A 137 -10.03 -2.19 -30.71
CA GLU A 137 -8.81 -2.39 -31.49
C GLU A 137 -7.60 -1.78 -30.78
N VAL A 138 -6.49 -2.50 -30.82
CA VAL A 138 -5.18 -2.06 -30.30
C VAL A 138 -4.16 -2.08 -31.44
N ASP A 139 -3.50 -0.95 -31.68
CA ASP A 139 -2.34 -0.82 -32.57
C ASP A 139 -1.04 -1.04 -31.78
N ALA A 140 -0.36 -2.16 -31.99
CA ALA A 140 0.92 -2.46 -31.35
C ALA A 140 2.10 -1.65 -31.93
N ARG A 141 1.87 -0.80 -32.95
CA ARG A 141 2.82 0.05 -33.70
C ARG A 141 3.87 -0.70 -34.52
N ARG A 142 4.29 -1.89 -34.07
CA ARG A 142 5.26 -2.78 -34.69
C ARG A 142 4.63 -4.14 -34.92
N LEU A 143 5.32 -5.01 -35.67
CA LEU A 143 4.91 -6.41 -35.75
C LEU A 143 5.11 -7.05 -34.38
N THR A 144 4.03 -7.59 -33.84
CA THR A 144 3.96 -8.14 -32.49
C THR A 144 3.40 -9.54 -32.56
N ARG A 145 4.03 -10.48 -31.86
CA ARG A 145 3.46 -11.80 -31.62
C ARG A 145 2.43 -11.66 -30.50
N PHE A 146 1.16 -11.83 -30.81
CA PHE A 146 0.08 -11.83 -29.83
C PHE A 146 -0.15 -13.24 -29.29
N THR A 147 -0.30 -13.37 -27.98
CA THR A 147 -0.41 -14.66 -27.28
C THR A 147 -1.65 -14.79 -26.41
N GLY A 148 -2.31 -13.68 -26.06
CA GLY A 148 -3.54 -13.72 -25.28
C GLY A 148 -4.16 -12.36 -25.01
N VAL A 149 -5.32 -12.38 -24.35
CA VAL A 149 -6.06 -11.21 -23.88
C VAL A 149 -6.56 -11.47 -22.47
N VAL A 150 -6.49 -10.46 -21.61
CA VAL A 150 -7.15 -10.44 -20.32
C VAL A 150 -8.35 -9.52 -20.43
N LEU A 151 -9.54 -10.01 -20.09
CA LEU A 151 -10.79 -9.25 -20.13
C LEU A 151 -11.29 -8.94 -18.72
N GLN A 152 -11.92 -7.80 -18.54
CA GLN A 152 -12.56 -7.39 -17.29
C GLN A 152 -13.86 -6.62 -17.59
N GLY A 153 -14.88 -6.77 -16.74
CA GLY A 153 -16.16 -6.05 -16.90
C GLY A 153 -16.06 -4.56 -16.57
N ARG A 154 -17.15 -3.80 -16.73
CA ARG A 154 -17.16 -2.35 -16.46
C ARG A 154 -17.06 -2.04 -14.98
N ASN A 155 -16.14 -1.16 -14.60
CA ASN A 155 -16.16 -0.57 -13.26
C ASN A 155 -17.23 0.54 -13.20
N SER A 156 -18.26 0.32 -12.39
CA SER A 156 -19.34 1.27 -12.14
C SER A 156 -20.12 0.86 -10.90
N ILE A 157 -20.52 1.83 -10.09
CA ILE A 157 -21.45 1.61 -8.97
C ILE A 157 -22.93 1.66 -9.42
N TRP A 158 -23.18 2.12 -10.65
CA TRP A 158 -24.52 2.39 -11.18
C TRP A 158 -25.00 1.33 -12.18
N SER A 159 -24.08 0.58 -12.78
CA SER A 159 -24.35 -0.34 -13.88
C SER A 159 -23.53 -1.61 -13.75
N TRP A 160 -24.13 -2.71 -14.19
CA TRP A 160 -23.48 -4.02 -14.21
C TRP A 160 -23.39 -4.51 -15.65
N ASP A 161 -22.26 -4.21 -16.30
CA ASP A 161 -22.03 -4.53 -17.71
C ASP A 161 -20.80 -5.44 -17.86
N VAL A 162 -20.99 -6.63 -18.44
CA VAL A 162 -19.93 -7.62 -18.66
C VAL A 162 -20.09 -8.31 -20.01
N VAL A 163 -18.97 -8.69 -20.63
CA VAL A 163 -18.92 -9.51 -21.85
C VAL A 163 -18.62 -10.96 -21.45
N HIS A 164 -19.50 -11.89 -21.82
CA HIS A 164 -19.40 -13.31 -21.46
C HIS A 164 -18.61 -14.14 -22.47
N SER A 165 -18.59 -13.74 -23.74
CA SER A 165 -17.74 -14.37 -24.76
C SER A 165 -17.35 -13.40 -25.86
N TYR A 166 -16.21 -13.64 -26.48
CA TYR A 166 -15.67 -12.80 -27.55
C TYR A 166 -14.84 -13.60 -28.55
N LYS A 167 -14.62 -13.02 -29.73
CA LYS A 167 -13.69 -13.50 -30.75
C LYS A 167 -12.53 -12.51 -30.88
N VAL A 168 -11.43 -12.96 -31.48
CA VAL A 168 -10.26 -12.11 -31.75
C VAL A 168 -9.93 -12.13 -33.23
N GLN A 169 -9.56 -10.98 -33.79
CA GLN A 169 -9.10 -10.83 -35.16
C GLN A 169 -7.79 -10.06 -35.23
N PHE A 170 -6.98 -10.34 -36.25
CA PHE A 170 -5.68 -9.72 -36.46
C PHE A 170 -5.57 -9.07 -37.83
N SER A 171 -4.78 -8.00 -37.94
CA SER A 171 -4.53 -7.33 -39.21
C SER A 171 -3.13 -6.69 -39.24
N ASN A 172 -2.61 -6.47 -40.46
CA ASN A 172 -1.38 -5.71 -40.69
C ASN A 172 -1.64 -4.36 -41.38
N ASP A 173 -2.81 -4.17 -41.99
CA ASP A 173 -3.13 -3.03 -42.85
C ASP A 173 -4.45 -2.34 -42.46
N THR A 174 -5.14 -2.83 -41.43
CA THR A 174 -6.48 -2.41 -40.98
C THR A 174 -7.63 -2.68 -41.97
N LEU A 175 -7.34 -3.23 -43.16
CA LEU A 175 -8.30 -3.54 -44.22
C LEU A 175 -8.68 -5.02 -44.19
N VAL A 176 -7.69 -5.90 -44.16
CA VAL A 176 -7.89 -7.35 -44.15
C VAL A 176 -7.72 -7.88 -42.73
N TRP A 177 -8.77 -8.51 -42.22
CA TRP A 177 -8.82 -9.07 -40.87
C TRP A 177 -8.89 -10.59 -40.93
N ARG A 178 -8.00 -11.25 -40.19
CA ARG A 178 -7.94 -12.71 -40.07
C ARG A 178 -8.39 -13.13 -38.68
N PRO A 179 -9.36 -14.04 -38.54
CA PRO A 179 -9.80 -14.50 -37.22
C PRO A 179 -8.71 -15.34 -36.54
N SER A 180 -8.69 -15.28 -35.22
CA SER A 180 -7.99 -16.27 -34.41
C SER A 180 -8.68 -17.62 -34.58
N MET A 181 -7.90 -18.68 -34.80
CA MET A 181 -8.43 -20.02 -35.07
C MET A 181 -8.15 -20.96 -33.89
N ASN A 182 -9.09 -21.87 -33.64
CA ASN A 182 -8.90 -23.07 -32.82
C ASN A 182 -9.03 -24.28 -33.77
N GLY A 183 -7.89 -24.77 -34.27
CA GLY A 183 -7.87 -25.76 -35.35
C GLY A 183 -8.46 -25.18 -36.64
N SER A 184 -9.57 -25.76 -37.10
CA SER A 184 -10.25 -25.33 -38.34
C SER A 184 -11.41 -24.36 -38.14
N GLN A 185 -11.78 -24.05 -36.90
CA GLN A 185 -12.90 -23.15 -36.57
C GLN A 185 -12.39 -21.85 -35.95
N GLU A 186 -13.17 -20.77 -36.06
CA GLU A 186 -12.86 -19.52 -35.35
C GLU A 186 -12.92 -19.74 -33.84
N ALA A 187 -11.87 -19.31 -33.14
CA ALA A 187 -11.80 -19.41 -31.70
C ALA A 187 -12.81 -18.47 -31.04
N VAL A 188 -13.61 -18.99 -30.11
CA VAL A 188 -14.46 -18.22 -29.21
C VAL A 188 -13.87 -18.35 -27.81
N TYR A 189 -13.60 -17.22 -27.18
CA TYR A 189 -13.00 -17.13 -25.86
C TYR A 189 -14.06 -16.77 -24.82
N GLU A 190 -13.92 -17.36 -23.64
CA GLU A 190 -14.75 -17.02 -22.48
C GLU A 190 -14.32 -15.68 -21.90
N GLY A 191 -15.30 -14.87 -21.53
CA GLY A 191 -15.11 -13.56 -20.90
C GLY A 191 -15.46 -13.58 -19.42
N ASN A 192 -16.00 -12.48 -18.92
CA ASN A 192 -16.22 -12.25 -17.50
C ASN A 192 -17.57 -12.78 -17.01
N GLN A 193 -17.60 -13.21 -15.76
CA GLN A 193 -18.82 -13.53 -15.01
C GLN A 193 -19.23 -12.38 -14.08
N ASP A 194 -18.29 -11.51 -13.73
CA ASP A 194 -18.48 -10.34 -12.87
C ASP A 194 -17.68 -9.12 -13.37
N ALA A 195 -17.91 -7.97 -12.77
CA ALA A 195 -17.32 -6.70 -13.20
C ALA A 195 -15.83 -6.53 -12.84
N GLU A 196 -15.33 -7.25 -11.84
CA GLU A 196 -14.07 -6.96 -11.15
C GLU A 196 -12.98 -8.00 -11.40
N THR A 197 -13.32 -9.27 -11.63
CA THR A 197 -12.35 -10.36 -11.80
C THR A 197 -11.77 -10.37 -13.22
N PRO A 198 -10.45 -10.18 -13.39
CA PRO A 198 -9.80 -10.36 -14.68
C PRO A 198 -9.86 -11.82 -15.15
N VAL A 199 -10.13 -12.04 -16.44
CA VAL A 199 -10.21 -13.37 -17.05
C VAL A 199 -9.21 -13.46 -18.21
N LEU A 200 -8.26 -14.37 -18.10
CA LEU A 200 -7.25 -14.64 -19.12
C LEU A 200 -7.78 -15.60 -20.19
N ALA A 201 -7.56 -15.26 -21.45
CA ALA A 201 -7.66 -16.19 -22.57
C ALA A 201 -6.35 -16.22 -23.36
N LEU A 202 -5.67 -17.37 -23.34
CA LEU A 202 -4.50 -17.62 -24.18
C LEU A 202 -4.94 -18.14 -25.56
N PHE A 203 -4.18 -17.76 -26.59
CA PHE A 203 -4.44 -18.19 -27.95
C PHE A 203 -3.80 -19.54 -28.22
N ASN A 204 -4.56 -20.48 -28.80
CA ASN A 204 -4.05 -21.80 -29.17
C ASN A 204 -2.93 -21.73 -30.21
N THR A 205 -2.87 -20.65 -30.99
CA THR A 205 -1.79 -20.39 -31.94
C THR A 205 -1.43 -18.91 -31.88
N SER A 206 -0.20 -18.61 -31.44
CA SER A 206 0.28 -17.23 -31.42
C SER A 206 0.33 -16.67 -32.84
N THR A 207 -0.13 -15.43 -33.00
CA THR A 207 -0.27 -14.79 -34.32
C THR A 207 0.57 -13.53 -34.37
N VAL A 208 1.38 -13.40 -35.41
CA VAL A 208 2.16 -12.19 -35.66
C VAL A 208 1.33 -11.22 -36.49
N ALA A 209 1.05 -10.05 -35.91
CA ALA A 209 0.36 -8.98 -36.60
C ALA A 209 0.72 -7.62 -35.99
N ARG A 210 0.26 -6.52 -36.59
CA ARG A 210 0.36 -5.19 -35.99
C ARG A 210 -0.87 -4.80 -35.16
N TYR A 211 -2.05 -5.20 -35.63
CA TYR A 211 -3.32 -4.84 -35.03
C TYR A 211 -4.04 -6.08 -34.49
N ILE A 212 -4.72 -5.91 -33.36
CA ILE A 212 -5.61 -6.90 -32.76
C ILE A 212 -6.97 -6.25 -32.50
N ARG A 213 -8.05 -7.00 -32.75
CA ARG A 213 -9.42 -6.65 -32.40
C ARG A 213 -10.02 -7.67 -31.44
N ILE A 214 -10.71 -7.18 -30.43
CA ILE A 214 -11.54 -7.95 -29.50
C ILE A 214 -13.00 -7.72 -29.89
N ASN A 215 -13.71 -8.78 -30.28
CA ASN A 215 -15.05 -8.74 -30.86
C ASN A 215 -16.07 -9.45 -29.94
N PRO A 216 -16.83 -8.71 -29.11
CA PRO A 216 -17.83 -9.30 -28.21
C PRO A 216 -18.91 -10.11 -28.95
N GLN A 217 -19.26 -11.29 -28.43
CA GLN A 217 -20.24 -12.20 -29.03
C GLN A 217 -21.49 -12.38 -28.16
N THR A 218 -21.29 -12.49 -26.84
CA THR A 218 -22.36 -12.51 -25.84
C THR A 218 -21.96 -11.62 -24.67
N TRP A 219 -22.95 -11.00 -24.04
CA TRP A 219 -22.79 -10.07 -22.92
C TRP A 219 -23.98 -10.21 -21.99
N TYR A 220 -23.87 -9.64 -20.80
CA TYR A 220 -24.96 -9.63 -19.84
C TYR A 220 -26.19 -8.94 -20.42
N GLN A 221 -27.35 -9.56 -20.26
CA GLN A 221 -28.63 -9.04 -20.71
C GLN A 221 -29.65 -9.23 -19.59
N ASN A 222 -30.11 -8.14 -18.99
CA ASN A 222 -31.33 -8.15 -18.19
C ASN A 222 -32.45 -7.54 -19.03
N GLY A 223 -33.23 -8.38 -19.70
CA GLY A 223 -34.16 -7.92 -20.73
C GLY A 223 -33.42 -7.24 -21.89
N SER A 224 -33.70 -5.95 -22.14
CA SER A 224 -33.10 -5.15 -23.23
C SER A 224 -31.95 -4.22 -22.78
N ASP A 225 -31.60 -4.24 -21.50
CA ASP A 225 -30.89 -3.13 -20.85
C ASP A 225 -29.38 -3.34 -20.62
N GLY A 226 -28.80 -4.44 -21.12
CA GLY A 226 -27.37 -4.70 -21.01
C GLY A 226 -26.54 -4.08 -22.16
N ASP A 227 -25.49 -3.33 -21.82
CA ASP A 227 -24.57 -2.75 -22.79
C ASP A 227 -23.32 -3.64 -23.00
N ILE A 228 -22.73 -3.56 -24.19
CA ILE A 228 -21.45 -4.23 -24.48
C ILE A 228 -20.35 -3.36 -23.89
N CYS A 229 -19.85 -3.73 -22.72
CA CYS A 229 -18.77 -3.03 -22.05
C CYS A 229 -17.64 -3.98 -21.65
N LEU A 230 -16.41 -3.55 -21.88
CA LEU A 230 -15.23 -4.29 -21.44
C LEU A 230 -14.03 -3.38 -21.18
N ARG A 231 -13.16 -3.89 -20.33
CA ARG A 231 -11.79 -3.46 -20.07
C ARG A 231 -10.87 -4.59 -20.53
N ALA A 232 -9.69 -4.27 -21.04
CA ALA A 232 -8.78 -5.28 -21.56
C ALA A 232 -7.31 -4.97 -21.29
N GLU A 233 -6.52 -6.03 -21.26
CA GLU A 233 -5.07 -6.03 -21.44
C GLU A 233 -4.72 -7.05 -22.54
N VAL A 234 -3.65 -6.78 -23.29
CA VAL A 234 -3.24 -7.63 -24.42
C VAL A 234 -1.84 -8.17 -24.15
N LEU A 235 -1.67 -9.48 -24.28
CA LEU A 235 -0.36 -10.13 -24.17
C LEU A 235 0.29 -10.18 -25.55
N GLY A 236 1.51 -9.64 -25.66
CA GLY A 236 2.26 -9.70 -26.89
C GLY A 236 3.68 -9.18 -26.80
N CYS A 237 4.57 -9.74 -27.61
CA CYS A 237 5.97 -9.37 -27.66
C CYS A 237 6.36 -8.88 -29.06
N ALA A 238 6.91 -7.67 -29.11
CA ALA A 238 7.34 -7.04 -30.35
C ALA A 238 8.47 -7.86 -30.99
N LEU A 239 8.37 -8.12 -32.29
CA LEU A 239 9.44 -8.79 -33.02
C LEU A 239 10.60 -7.83 -33.25
N PRO A 240 11.85 -8.29 -33.11
CA PRO A 240 13.01 -7.46 -33.42
C PRO A 240 12.99 -7.09 -34.92
N ASP A 241 13.22 -5.82 -35.22
CA ASP A 241 13.34 -5.34 -36.60
C ASP A 241 14.82 -5.46 -37.02
N PRO A 242 15.16 -6.36 -37.97
CA PRO A 242 16.55 -6.56 -38.39
C PRO A 242 17.16 -5.35 -39.11
N LYS A 243 16.38 -4.30 -39.42
CA LYS A 243 16.86 -3.06 -40.05
C LYS A 243 16.85 -1.85 -39.11
N ASP A 244 16.38 -2.02 -37.88
CA ASP A 244 16.31 -0.93 -36.91
C ASP A 244 17.68 -0.73 -36.25
N VAL A 245 18.53 0.06 -36.93
CA VAL A 245 19.84 0.54 -36.43
C VAL A 245 19.68 1.35 -35.12
N TRP A 246 18.45 1.73 -34.77
CA TRP A 246 18.06 2.44 -33.55
C TRP A 246 17.45 1.55 -32.47
N GLN A 247 17.61 0.22 -32.54
CA GLN A 247 17.52 -0.65 -31.36
C GLN A 247 18.68 -0.38 -30.38
N THR A 248 18.88 0.87 -29.99
CA THR A 248 19.12 1.17 -28.60
C THR A 248 17.76 1.10 -27.89
N GLU A 249 17.27 -0.11 -27.60
CA GLU A 249 16.93 -0.34 -26.18
C GLU A 249 18.14 0.21 -25.42
N PRO A 250 18.00 1.11 -24.42
CA PRO A 250 19.15 1.53 -23.65
C PRO A 250 19.75 0.27 -23.00
N THR A 251 20.69 -0.34 -23.72
CA THR A 251 21.50 -1.52 -23.38
C THR A 251 22.63 -1.10 -22.44
N LEU A 252 22.45 0.04 -21.78
CA LEU A 252 23.19 0.49 -20.63
C LEU A 252 22.23 0.43 -19.43
N MET A 253 21.89 -0.80 -19.02
CA MET A 253 21.51 -1.07 -17.63
C MET A 253 22.77 -0.81 -16.78
N ASP A 254 23.03 0.45 -16.44
CA ASP A 254 24.23 0.84 -15.66
C ASP A 254 24.19 0.24 -14.24
N ASP A 255 22.97 0.07 -13.72
CA ASP A 255 22.69 -0.60 -12.46
C ASP A 255 22.34 -2.07 -12.75
N GLN A 256 23.30 -3.00 -12.59
CA GLN A 256 23.10 -4.45 -12.77
C GLN A 256 22.19 -5.08 -11.68
N LEU A 257 20.98 -4.57 -11.44
CA LEU A 257 20.08 -4.97 -10.35
C LEU A 257 19.18 -6.17 -10.70
N ASP A 258 18.66 -6.89 -9.69
CA ASP A 258 17.66 -7.95 -9.86
C ASP A 258 16.26 -7.36 -10.09
N PHE A 259 15.81 -7.30 -11.35
CA PHE A 259 14.48 -6.80 -11.75
C PHE A 259 13.51 -7.94 -12.02
N ARG A 260 12.72 -8.29 -11.01
CA ARG A 260 11.61 -9.24 -11.08
C ARG A 260 10.76 -9.08 -9.82
N HIS A 261 9.60 -9.73 -9.78
CA HIS A 261 8.83 -9.80 -8.55
C HIS A 261 9.43 -10.85 -7.61
N HIS A 262 9.57 -10.50 -6.33
CA HIS A 262 10.16 -11.36 -5.33
C HIS A 262 9.11 -11.89 -4.36
N ASN A 263 8.84 -13.20 -4.34
CA ASN A 263 8.09 -13.80 -3.23
C ASN A 263 8.81 -13.59 -1.88
N TYR A 264 8.14 -13.90 -0.77
CA TYR A 264 8.70 -13.71 0.56
C TYR A 264 10.04 -14.42 0.76
N LYS A 265 10.20 -15.64 0.22
CA LYS A 265 11.45 -16.41 0.33
C LYS A 265 12.59 -15.74 -0.45
N GLU A 266 12.32 -15.28 -1.66
CA GLU A 266 13.27 -14.60 -2.54
C GLU A 266 13.64 -13.21 -2.04
N MET A 267 12.67 -12.44 -1.54
CA MET A 267 12.90 -11.16 -0.88
C MET A 267 13.92 -11.33 0.27
N ARG A 268 13.71 -12.32 1.14
CA ARG A 268 14.66 -12.62 2.22
C ARG A 268 16.03 -13.03 1.69
N LYS A 269 16.08 -13.81 0.61
CA LYS A 269 17.34 -14.24 -0.01
C LYS A 269 18.10 -13.05 -0.58
N LEU A 270 17.41 -12.13 -1.26
CA LEU A 270 17.99 -10.90 -1.81
C LEU A 270 18.51 -10.00 -0.68
N MET A 271 17.70 -9.75 0.35
CA MET A 271 18.15 -8.95 1.51
C MET A 271 19.40 -9.58 2.13
N LYS A 272 19.41 -10.90 2.35
CA LYS A 272 20.59 -11.61 2.88
C LYS A 272 21.81 -11.44 1.97
N SER A 273 21.63 -11.55 0.65
CA SER A 273 22.71 -11.34 -0.32
C SER A 273 23.29 -9.93 -0.24
N VAL A 274 22.45 -8.90 -0.12
CA VAL A 274 22.92 -7.51 0.05
C VAL A 274 23.70 -7.35 1.36
N ASN A 275 23.21 -7.96 2.45
CA ASN A 275 23.90 -7.92 3.73
C ASN A 275 25.23 -8.68 3.71
N GLU A 276 25.35 -9.75 2.94
CA GLU A 276 26.61 -10.48 2.74
C GLU A 276 27.57 -9.70 1.83
N GLU A 277 27.06 -8.89 0.90
CA GLU A 277 27.86 -8.05 0.01
C GLU A 277 28.43 -6.80 0.71
N CYS A 278 27.67 -6.22 1.65
CA CYS A 278 27.99 -5.00 2.40
C CYS A 278 27.77 -5.15 3.92
N PRO A 279 28.44 -6.10 4.59
CA PRO A 279 28.18 -6.38 6.02
C PRO A 279 28.55 -5.22 6.95
N ASP A 280 29.51 -4.38 6.56
CA ASP A 280 30.00 -3.27 7.38
C ASP A 280 28.99 -2.13 7.48
N ILE A 281 28.10 -1.99 6.48
CA ILE A 281 27.13 -0.89 6.41
C ILE A 281 25.67 -1.35 6.47
N THR A 282 25.41 -2.64 6.65
CA THR A 282 24.03 -3.17 6.62
C THR A 282 23.71 -4.08 7.79
N ARG A 283 22.44 -4.09 8.19
CA ARG A 283 21.92 -5.00 9.20
C ARG A 283 20.46 -5.34 8.95
N ILE A 284 20.17 -6.64 8.83
CA ILE A 284 18.80 -7.12 8.74
C ILE A 284 18.25 -7.40 10.15
N TYR A 285 17.08 -6.86 10.45
CA TYR A 285 16.33 -7.19 11.66
C TYR A 285 14.84 -7.36 11.37
N SER A 286 14.07 -7.78 12.38
CA SER A 286 12.62 -7.92 12.26
C SER A 286 11.89 -7.13 13.34
N ILE A 287 10.85 -6.42 12.93
CA ILE A 287 10.02 -5.57 13.81
C ILE A 287 8.82 -6.32 14.42
N GLY A 288 8.58 -7.56 14.00
CA GLY A 288 7.41 -8.32 14.39
C GLY A 288 7.09 -9.43 13.40
N LYS A 289 5.91 -10.03 13.57
CA LYS A 289 5.39 -11.04 12.66
C LYS A 289 4.01 -10.64 12.18
N SER A 290 3.70 -10.98 10.94
CA SER A 290 2.37 -10.90 10.35
C SER A 290 1.42 -11.91 11.00
N HIS A 291 0.15 -11.88 10.59
CA HIS A 291 -0.84 -12.83 11.07
C HIS A 291 -0.44 -14.29 10.80
N GLY A 292 0.05 -14.57 9.59
CA GLY A 292 0.56 -15.85 9.12
C GLY A 292 1.91 -16.24 9.72
N GLY A 293 2.47 -15.41 10.60
CA GLY A 293 3.72 -15.69 11.30
C GLY A 293 4.99 -15.35 10.51
N LEU A 294 4.85 -14.73 9.34
CA LEU A 294 5.97 -14.23 8.54
C LEU A 294 6.60 -13.03 9.24
N LYS A 295 7.92 -13.01 9.35
CA LYS A 295 8.66 -11.89 9.93
C LYS A 295 8.57 -10.67 9.01
N LEU A 296 8.24 -9.51 9.58
CA LEU A 296 8.38 -8.22 8.90
C LEU A 296 9.84 -7.83 9.00
N TYR A 297 10.56 -7.88 7.88
CA TYR A 297 12.00 -7.64 7.81
C TYR A 297 12.30 -6.19 7.43
N VAL A 298 13.32 -5.62 8.05
CA VAL A 298 13.83 -4.29 7.75
C VAL A 298 15.31 -4.42 7.42
N MET A 299 15.75 -3.74 6.36
CA MET A 299 17.16 -3.50 6.08
C MET A 299 17.56 -2.16 6.71
N GLU A 300 18.48 -2.20 7.66
CA GLU A 300 19.19 -1.03 8.15
C GLU A 300 20.43 -0.79 7.28
N ILE A 301 20.67 0.46 6.87
CA ILE A 301 21.86 0.89 6.13
C ILE A 301 22.43 2.15 6.78
N SER A 302 23.65 2.08 7.29
CA SER A 302 24.41 3.15 7.98
C SER A 302 25.86 2.69 8.07
N ASP A 303 26.83 3.60 8.23
CA ASP A 303 28.22 3.22 8.52
C ASP A 303 28.44 2.65 9.94
N ASN A 304 27.47 2.77 10.84
CA ASN A 304 27.48 2.15 12.17
C ASN A 304 26.20 1.34 12.47
N PRO A 305 25.95 0.23 11.74
CA PRO A 305 24.68 -0.48 11.83
C PRO A 305 24.46 -1.09 13.21
N GLY A 306 23.29 -0.81 13.78
CA GLY A 306 22.76 -1.31 15.03
C GLY A 306 22.78 -0.30 16.17
N LYS A 307 23.38 0.87 15.96
CA LYS A 307 23.54 1.89 16.98
C LYS A 307 23.07 3.24 16.44
N HIS A 308 22.35 3.98 17.28
CA HIS A 308 22.05 5.38 17.03
C HIS A 308 23.27 6.23 17.37
N GLU A 309 23.66 7.15 16.48
CA GLU A 309 24.75 8.09 16.69
C GLU A 309 24.25 9.51 16.93
N LEU A 310 24.92 10.22 17.86
CA LEU A 310 24.50 11.54 18.29
C LEU A 310 24.46 12.52 17.10
N GLY A 311 23.26 13.04 16.81
CA GLY A 311 23.05 14.00 15.73
C GLY A 311 22.93 13.39 14.32
N GLU A 312 22.96 12.05 14.20
CA GLU A 312 22.64 11.29 12.99
C GLU A 312 21.11 11.07 12.91
N PRO A 313 20.40 11.65 11.93
CA PRO A 313 18.96 11.45 11.78
C PRO A 313 18.62 10.02 11.34
N GLU A 314 17.47 9.54 11.83
CA GLU A 314 16.89 8.26 11.45
C GLU A 314 15.84 8.47 10.35
N PHE A 315 16.01 7.78 9.22
CA PHE A 315 15.11 7.84 8.07
C PHE A 315 14.41 6.49 7.83
N ARG A 316 13.18 6.50 7.29
CA ARG A 316 12.52 5.25 6.85
C ARG A 316 11.75 5.33 5.53
N TYR A 317 11.78 4.21 4.80
CA TYR A 317 10.78 3.89 3.79
C TYR A 317 9.98 2.65 4.16
N VAL A 318 8.68 2.70 3.91
CA VAL A 318 7.76 1.58 4.10
C VAL A 318 7.04 1.27 2.78
N ALA A 319 6.98 0.01 2.38
CA ALA A 319 6.22 -0.41 1.22
C ALA A 319 5.39 -1.67 1.50
N GLY A 320 4.50 -2.00 0.58
CA GLY A 320 3.67 -3.19 0.65
C GLY A 320 2.72 -3.16 1.85
N MET A 321 2.20 -1.99 2.21
CA MET A 321 1.06 -1.89 3.14
C MET A 321 -0.18 -2.50 2.49
N HIS A 322 -0.46 -2.12 1.25
CA HIS A 322 -1.39 -2.86 0.40
C HIS A 322 -0.59 -3.91 -0.40
N ARG A 323 -1.08 -5.15 -0.37
CA ARG A 323 -0.44 -6.35 -0.97
C ARG A 323 -0.20 -6.24 -2.47
N ASN A 324 -1.18 -5.70 -3.20
CA ASN A 324 -1.15 -5.58 -4.67
C ASN A 324 -0.51 -4.29 -5.16
N GLU A 325 -0.05 -3.42 -4.26
CA GLU A 325 0.69 -2.20 -4.61
C GLU A 325 2.18 -2.53 -4.56
N VAL A 326 2.63 -3.27 -5.58
CA VAL A 326 3.88 -4.04 -5.57
C VAL A 326 5.10 -3.20 -5.91
N LEU A 327 4.95 -2.12 -6.69
CA LEU A 327 6.09 -1.36 -7.18
C LEU A 327 6.98 -0.86 -6.04
N GLY A 328 6.40 -0.33 -4.97
CA GLY A 328 7.15 0.15 -3.81
C GLY A 328 8.03 -0.94 -3.17
N ARG A 329 7.55 -2.18 -3.11
CA ARG A 329 8.32 -3.32 -2.58
C ARG A 329 9.58 -3.55 -3.40
N GLU A 330 9.43 -3.65 -4.72
CA GLU A 330 10.55 -3.94 -5.62
C GLU A 330 11.54 -2.76 -5.67
N LEU A 331 11.05 -1.52 -5.69
CA LEU A 331 11.91 -0.33 -5.61
C LEU A 331 12.77 -0.31 -4.34
N LEU A 332 12.24 -0.73 -3.18
CA LEU A 332 13.05 -0.82 -1.96
C LEU A 332 14.10 -1.93 -2.03
N LEU A 333 13.81 -3.07 -2.67
CA LEU A 333 14.80 -4.13 -2.90
C LEU A 333 15.89 -3.70 -3.90
N ASN A 334 15.52 -2.91 -4.92
CA ASN A 334 16.47 -2.31 -5.85
C ASN A 334 17.32 -1.24 -5.16
N LEU A 335 16.72 -0.40 -4.31
CA LEU A 335 17.42 0.62 -3.53
C LEU A 335 18.46 0.02 -2.57
N MET A 336 18.14 -1.09 -1.89
CA MET A 336 19.11 -1.80 -1.04
C MET A 336 20.35 -2.26 -1.83
N GLN A 337 20.15 -2.83 -3.01
CA GLN A 337 21.25 -3.25 -3.90
C GLN A 337 22.05 -2.04 -4.40
N TYR A 338 21.36 -0.98 -4.83
CA TYR A 338 21.96 0.24 -5.34
C TYR A 338 22.86 0.92 -4.30
N LEU A 339 22.34 1.18 -3.09
CA LEU A 339 23.09 1.84 -2.02
C LEU A 339 24.35 1.04 -1.64
N CYS A 340 24.24 -0.29 -1.51
CA CYS A 340 25.39 -1.15 -1.22
C CYS A 340 26.48 -1.07 -2.32
N ARG A 341 26.08 -1.18 -3.59
CA ARG A 341 27.02 -1.21 -4.71
C ARG A 341 27.67 0.15 -4.98
N GLU A 342 26.90 1.22 -4.94
CA GLU A 342 27.42 2.58 -5.12
C GLU A 342 28.30 3.02 -3.95
N PHE A 343 27.98 2.62 -2.73
CA PHE A 343 28.87 2.81 -1.59
C PHE A 343 30.22 2.13 -1.80
N LYS A 344 30.23 0.86 -2.26
CA LYS A 344 31.46 0.11 -2.59
C LYS A 344 32.24 0.70 -3.76
N ARG A 345 31.55 1.31 -4.73
CA ARG A 345 32.16 2.05 -5.85
C ARG A 345 32.78 3.38 -5.39
N GLY A 346 32.41 3.87 -4.21
CA GLY A 346 32.90 5.13 -3.66
C GLY A 346 32.16 6.36 -4.20
N ASP A 347 30.91 6.20 -4.67
CA ASP A 347 30.07 7.32 -5.07
C ASP A 347 29.88 8.27 -3.88
N GLN A 348 30.32 9.52 -4.04
CA GLN A 348 30.39 10.46 -2.91
C GLN A 348 29.02 10.88 -2.38
N ARG A 349 27.97 10.81 -3.21
CA ARG A 349 26.60 11.13 -2.79
C ARG A 349 26.08 10.01 -1.89
N VAL A 350 26.21 8.76 -2.33
CA VAL A 350 25.77 7.58 -1.56
C VAL A 350 26.61 7.38 -0.30
N VAL A 351 27.94 7.55 -0.38
CA VAL A 351 28.82 7.47 0.80
C VAL A 351 28.40 8.48 1.86
N ARG A 352 28.19 9.74 1.48
CA ARG A 352 27.72 10.77 2.43
C ARG A 352 26.35 10.41 3.01
N LEU A 353 25.42 9.97 2.16
CA LEU A 353 24.08 9.63 2.60
C LEU A 353 24.10 8.50 3.66
N VAL A 354 24.91 7.47 3.45
CA VAL A 354 25.06 6.33 4.38
C VAL A 354 25.83 6.69 5.66
N GLN A 355 26.81 7.60 5.59
CA GLN A 355 27.59 8.05 6.75
C GLN A 355 26.89 9.09 7.62
N GLU A 356 25.97 9.86 7.04
CA GLU A 356 25.29 10.94 7.75
C GLU A 356 23.85 10.56 8.12
N THR A 357 23.34 9.40 7.68
CA THR A 357 21.94 9.00 7.86
C THR A 357 21.84 7.53 8.19
N ARG A 358 20.99 7.23 9.18
CA ARG A 358 20.61 5.86 9.48
C ARG A 358 19.31 5.51 8.78
N ILE A 359 19.43 4.71 7.72
CA ILE A 359 18.35 4.42 6.76
C ILE A 359 17.69 3.09 7.12
N HIS A 360 16.37 3.07 7.23
CA HIS A 360 15.60 1.86 7.47
C HIS A 360 14.57 1.57 6.37
N LEU A 361 14.72 0.44 5.69
CA LEU A 361 13.86 0.07 4.55
C LEU A 361 13.01 -1.17 4.89
N LEU A 362 11.69 -0.98 4.96
CA LEU A 362 10.69 -2.05 5.15
C LEU A 362 10.00 -2.37 3.81
N PRO A 363 10.47 -3.36 3.04
CA PRO A 363 9.93 -3.66 1.70
C PRO A 363 8.51 -4.23 1.72
N SER A 364 8.06 -4.79 2.84
CA SER A 364 6.78 -5.49 2.92
C SER A 364 6.18 -5.43 4.31
N MET A 365 5.29 -4.48 4.55
CA MET A 365 4.49 -4.42 5.77
C MET A 365 3.42 -5.53 5.82
N ASN A 366 2.88 -5.96 4.66
CA ASN A 366 1.85 -7.00 4.50
C ASN A 366 2.36 -8.26 3.77
N PRO A 367 3.33 -9.02 4.33
CA PRO A 367 3.90 -10.15 3.61
C PRO A 367 2.89 -11.28 3.35
N ASP A 368 1.96 -11.56 4.28
CA ASP A 368 0.96 -12.63 4.10
C ASP A 368 0.10 -12.39 2.87
N GLY A 369 -0.32 -11.14 2.73
CA GLY A 369 -1.16 -10.76 1.65
C GLY A 369 -0.45 -10.77 0.30
N TYR A 370 0.81 -10.32 0.26
CA TYR A 370 1.58 -10.23 -0.97
C TYR A 370 1.68 -11.59 -1.66
N GLU A 371 1.88 -12.69 -0.91
CA GLU A 371 1.97 -14.04 -1.48
C GLU A 371 0.72 -14.42 -2.29
N THR A 372 -0.45 -13.94 -1.91
CA THR A 372 -1.70 -14.22 -2.65
C THR A 372 -1.77 -13.48 -3.98
N ALA A 373 -1.34 -12.21 -4.01
CA ALA A 373 -1.25 -11.44 -5.24
C ALA A 373 -0.14 -11.97 -6.15
N PHE A 374 1.02 -12.29 -5.57
CA PHE A 374 2.18 -12.86 -6.27
C PHE A 374 1.84 -14.17 -6.97
N LYS A 375 1.13 -15.10 -6.32
CA LYS A 375 0.71 -16.37 -6.94
C LYS A 375 -0.20 -16.17 -8.15
N LYS A 376 -1.05 -15.14 -8.13
CA LYS A 376 -1.90 -14.82 -9.29
C LYS A 376 -1.12 -14.16 -10.44
N GLY A 377 -0.05 -13.44 -10.14
CA GLY A 377 0.69 -12.64 -11.11
C GLY A 377 0.10 -11.25 -11.31
N SER A 378 0.91 -10.35 -11.87
CA SER A 378 0.57 -8.96 -12.17
C SER A 378 -0.70 -8.80 -13.01
N GLU A 379 -0.91 -9.74 -13.94
CA GLU A 379 -1.95 -9.73 -14.95
C GLU A 379 -3.35 -10.03 -14.36
N LEU A 380 -3.40 -10.75 -13.23
CA LEU A 380 -4.63 -11.35 -12.69
C LEU A 380 -4.91 -11.00 -11.23
N ALA A 381 -4.00 -10.30 -10.56
CA ALA A 381 -4.21 -9.84 -9.18
C ALA A 381 -5.40 -8.88 -9.09
N GLY A 382 -5.68 -8.08 -10.13
CA GLY A 382 -6.81 -7.14 -10.18
C GLY A 382 -6.71 -6.01 -9.15
N TRP A 383 -7.75 -5.18 -9.06
CA TRP A 383 -7.71 -3.93 -8.27
C TRP A 383 -7.83 -4.11 -6.75
N ALA A 384 -8.66 -5.05 -6.29
CA ALA A 384 -9.01 -5.20 -4.86
C ALA A 384 -8.40 -6.43 -4.19
N LEU A 385 -8.14 -7.49 -4.97
CA LEU A 385 -7.53 -8.71 -4.45
C LEU A 385 -6.04 -8.46 -4.22
N GLY A 386 -5.78 -7.90 -3.05
CA GLY A 386 -4.51 -7.27 -2.84
C GLY A 386 -4.53 -6.22 -1.76
N ARG A 387 -5.68 -5.74 -1.32
CA ARG A 387 -5.67 -4.55 -0.48
C ARG A 387 -5.50 -4.87 1.00
N TYR A 388 -6.35 -5.74 1.53
CA TYR A 388 -6.50 -5.97 2.97
C TYR A 388 -5.38 -6.85 3.57
N SER A 389 -5.25 -6.89 4.90
CA SER A 389 -4.47 -7.91 5.61
C SER A 389 -5.12 -9.30 5.45
N TYR A 390 -4.45 -10.35 5.93
CA TYR A 390 -5.04 -11.69 6.01
C TYR A 390 -6.38 -11.73 6.78
N GLU A 391 -6.54 -10.82 7.76
CA GLU A 391 -7.75 -10.68 8.57
C GLU A 391 -8.84 -9.81 7.90
N GLY A 392 -8.63 -9.34 6.67
CA GLY A 392 -9.57 -8.47 5.96
C GLY A 392 -9.53 -7.01 6.42
N ILE A 393 -8.44 -6.57 7.06
CA ILE A 393 -8.29 -5.21 7.59
C ILE A 393 -7.50 -4.34 6.61
N ASP A 394 -7.99 -3.15 6.29
CA ASP A 394 -7.19 -2.17 5.55
C ASP A 394 -6.22 -1.50 6.52
N MET A 395 -4.92 -1.75 6.34
CA MET A 395 -3.91 -1.25 7.29
C MET A 395 -3.77 0.27 7.26
N ASN A 396 -4.09 0.93 6.15
CA ASN A 396 -4.06 2.39 6.10
C ASN A 396 -5.30 3.04 6.74
N HIS A 397 -6.18 2.24 7.34
CA HIS A 397 -7.29 2.68 8.19
C HIS A 397 -7.21 2.07 9.60
N ASN A 398 -6.07 1.46 9.94
CA ASN A 398 -5.94 0.66 11.16
C ASN A 398 -5.08 1.30 12.24
N PHE A 399 -4.34 2.38 11.96
CA PHE A 399 -3.61 3.12 12.99
C PHE A 399 -4.58 3.85 13.92
N ALA A 400 -4.11 4.20 15.12
CA ALA A 400 -4.95 4.91 16.08
C ALA A 400 -5.30 6.29 15.51
N ASP A 401 -6.60 6.60 15.44
CA ASP A 401 -7.07 7.94 15.11
C ASP A 401 -6.71 8.90 16.25
N LEU A 402 -5.69 9.72 16.01
CA LEU A 402 -5.24 10.77 16.91
C LEU A 402 -5.76 12.16 16.50
N ASN A 403 -6.26 12.30 15.28
CA ASN A 403 -6.83 13.53 14.76
C ASN A 403 -8.09 13.89 15.55
N SER A 404 -9.00 12.94 15.74
CA SER A 404 -10.20 13.13 16.56
C SER A 404 -9.86 13.51 18.00
N VAL A 405 -8.81 12.90 18.57
CA VAL A 405 -8.34 13.22 19.93
C VAL A 405 -7.81 14.65 20.00
N MET A 406 -7.01 15.06 19.01
CA MET A 406 -6.47 16.41 18.90
C MET A 406 -7.59 17.45 18.78
N TRP A 407 -8.50 17.30 17.81
CA TRP A 407 -9.56 18.28 17.58
C TRP A 407 -10.54 18.37 18.75
N THR A 408 -10.89 17.24 19.38
CA THR A 408 -11.71 17.23 20.59
C THR A 408 -11.03 18.00 21.73
N ALA A 409 -9.72 17.82 21.91
CA ALA A 409 -8.97 18.57 22.93
C ALA A 409 -8.97 20.07 22.62
N MET A 410 -8.77 20.46 21.36
CA MET A 410 -8.79 21.86 20.92
C MET A 410 -10.15 22.53 21.13
N GLU A 411 -11.25 21.79 21.02
CA GLU A 411 -12.60 22.31 21.24
C GLU A 411 -12.96 22.46 22.71
N LEU A 412 -12.47 21.56 23.56
CA LEU A 412 -12.81 21.55 24.99
C LEU A 412 -11.90 22.43 25.85
N GLU A 413 -10.64 22.60 25.48
CA GLU A 413 -9.67 23.36 26.27
C GLU A 413 -9.68 24.85 25.90
N THR A 414 -9.97 25.69 26.87
CA THR A 414 -10.02 27.16 26.69
C THR A 414 -8.63 27.78 26.82
N ASP A 415 -7.70 27.10 27.50
CA ASP A 415 -6.33 27.54 27.69
C ASP A 415 -5.38 26.85 26.71
N ARG A 416 -5.03 27.56 25.63
CA ARG A 416 -4.10 27.07 24.60
C ARG A 416 -2.76 26.60 25.15
N SER A 417 -2.30 27.10 26.29
CA SER A 417 -1.02 26.68 26.88
C SER A 417 -1.04 25.26 27.44
N LYS A 418 -2.22 24.66 27.61
CA LYS A 418 -2.41 23.29 28.11
C LYS A 418 -2.65 22.27 27.00
N LEU A 419 -2.83 22.72 25.76
CA LEU A 419 -3.05 21.83 24.63
C LEU A 419 -1.78 21.06 24.29
N ILE A 420 -1.90 19.74 24.25
CA ILE A 420 -0.89 18.88 23.66
C ILE A 420 -1.04 18.98 22.15
N ASN A 421 0.05 19.27 21.45
CA ASN A 421 0.09 19.38 19.98
C ASN A 421 1.13 18.42 19.35
N HIS A 422 1.68 17.50 20.15
CA HIS A 422 2.69 16.53 19.77
C HIS A 422 2.67 15.32 20.73
N TYR A 423 3.07 14.13 20.25
CA TYR A 423 3.10 12.90 21.04
C TYR A 423 1.77 12.57 21.74
N PHE A 424 0.66 12.65 20.99
CA PHE A 424 -0.66 12.28 21.50
C PHE A 424 -0.63 10.83 22.03
N PRO A 425 -1.07 10.56 23.26
CA PRO A 425 -1.00 9.22 23.81
C PRO A 425 -1.96 8.28 23.06
N ILE A 426 -1.48 7.09 22.68
CA ILE A 426 -2.33 6.05 22.07
C ILE A 426 -3.48 5.70 23.04
N PRO A 427 -4.75 5.74 22.61
CA PRO A 427 -5.89 5.41 23.46
C PRO A 427 -5.75 4.03 24.12
N GLU A 428 -6.20 3.90 25.38
CA GLU A 428 -6.00 2.65 26.13
C GLU A 428 -6.73 1.47 25.51
N GLN A 429 -7.92 1.72 24.95
CA GLN A 429 -8.73 0.75 24.22
C GLN A 429 -7.95 0.15 23.05
N TYR A 430 -7.13 0.95 22.36
CA TYR A 430 -6.32 0.53 21.22
C TYR A 430 -5.20 -0.45 21.63
N THR A 431 -4.79 -0.42 22.91
CA THR A 431 -3.79 -1.34 23.48
C THR A 431 -4.38 -2.61 24.09
N SER A 432 -5.71 -2.78 24.07
CA SER A 432 -6.38 -3.97 24.58
C SER A 432 -6.17 -5.18 23.68
N GLU A 433 -6.29 -6.41 24.23
CA GLU A 433 -6.20 -7.65 23.45
C GLU A 433 -7.38 -7.78 22.47
N ASP A 434 -8.54 -7.24 22.84
CA ASP A 434 -9.77 -7.30 22.03
C ASP A 434 -9.85 -6.18 20.97
N ALA A 435 -8.85 -5.30 20.90
CA ALA A 435 -8.81 -4.22 19.92
C ALA A 435 -8.64 -4.79 18.50
N PHE A 436 -9.45 -4.29 17.57
CA PHE A 436 -9.41 -4.64 16.15
C PHE A 436 -8.21 -3.97 15.44
N VAL A 437 -7.01 -4.40 15.79
CA VAL A 437 -5.73 -3.90 15.27
C VAL A 437 -4.94 -5.07 14.71
N ALA A 438 -4.44 -4.95 13.48
CA ALA A 438 -3.61 -5.97 12.84
C ALA A 438 -2.26 -6.13 13.55
N SER A 439 -1.69 -7.34 13.49
CA SER A 439 -0.36 -7.64 14.05
C SER A 439 0.75 -6.75 13.46
N GLU A 440 0.62 -6.48 12.17
CA GLU A 440 1.48 -5.67 11.33
C GLU A 440 1.46 -4.21 11.81
N THR A 441 0.26 -3.64 12.01
CA THR A 441 0.08 -2.30 12.57
C THR A 441 0.72 -2.17 13.95
N ARG A 442 0.51 -3.16 14.85
CA ARG A 442 1.16 -3.14 16.18
C ARG A 442 2.68 -3.19 16.10
N ALA A 443 3.23 -3.98 15.16
CA ALA A 443 4.67 -4.09 14.95
C ALA A 443 5.26 -2.76 14.46
N VAL A 444 4.61 -2.10 13.49
CA VAL A 444 5.03 -0.80 12.96
C VAL A 444 4.91 0.30 14.02
N ILE A 445 3.84 0.33 14.81
CA ILE A 445 3.70 1.28 15.93
C ILE A 445 4.83 1.10 16.95
N SER A 446 5.15 -0.14 17.34
CA SER A 446 6.28 -0.37 18.25
C SER A 446 7.59 0.11 17.62
N TRP A 447 7.80 -0.15 16.33
CA TRP A 447 9.00 0.27 15.62
C TRP A 447 9.15 1.79 15.56
N MET A 448 8.08 2.52 15.26
CA MET A 448 8.00 3.99 15.31
C MET A 448 8.33 4.57 16.70
N GLN A 449 8.04 3.82 17.76
CA GLN A 449 8.32 4.25 19.13
C GLN A 449 9.75 3.91 19.58
N ASP A 450 10.40 2.95 18.91
CA ASP A 450 11.71 2.42 19.28
C ASP A 450 12.87 3.14 18.59
N ILE A 451 12.64 3.65 17.38
CA ILE A 451 13.63 4.39 16.61
C ILE A 451 13.15 5.84 16.47
N PRO A 452 14.00 6.85 16.74
CA PRO A 452 13.62 8.25 16.66
C PRO A 452 13.57 8.77 15.21
N PHE A 453 12.66 8.22 14.41
CA PHE A 453 12.48 8.64 13.02
C PHE A 453 12.20 10.14 12.91
N VAL A 454 12.89 10.78 11.96
CA VAL A 454 12.77 12.20 11.64
C VAL A 454 11.92 12.39 10.39
N LEU A 455 12.18 11.60 9.36
CA LEU A 455 11.50 11.65 8.07
C LEU A 455 11.22 10.22 7.57
N GLY A 456 10.08 10.05 6.92
CA GLY A 456 9.83 8.86 6.15
C GLY A 456 8.79 9.04 5.06
N ALA A 457 8.61 7.99 4.26
CA ALA A 457 7.45 7.88 3.38
C ALA A 457 6.96 6.46 3.29
N ASN A 458 5.67 6.31 2.99
CA ASN A 458 5.09 5.04 2.59
C ASN A 458 4.74 5.03 1.10
N LEU A 459 5.03 3.91 0.45
CA LEU A 459 4.96 3.73 -0.99
C LEU A 459 3.73 2.90 -1.35
N HIS A 460 2.90 3.47 -2.21
CA HIS A 460 1.60 2.97 -2.66
C HIS A 460 1.52 2.93 -4.19
N GLY A 461 0.41 2.37 -4.70
CA GLY A 461 0.13 2.30 -6.13
C GLY A 461 -1.36 2.40 -6.46
N GLY A 462 -1.64 2.81 -7.69
CA GLY A 462 -2.98 3.02 -8.24
C GLY A 462 -3.19 4.44 -8.78
N GLU A 463 -2.36 5.38 -8.38
CA GLU A 463 -2.30 6.73 -8.94
C GLU A 463 -0.84 7.17 -9.07
N VAL A 464 -0.61 8.38 -9.59
CA VAL A 464 0.73 8.97 -9.64
C VAL A 464 0.69 10.39 -9.10
N VAL A 465 0.87 10.49 -7.78
CA VAL A 465 0.76 11.72 -6.97
C VAL A 465 1.48 11.53 -5.63
N VAL A 466 1.95 12.61 -5.01
CA VAL A 466 2.43 12.57 -3.62
C VAL A 466 1.41 13.21 -2.70
N THR A 467 0.97 12.47 -1.68
CA THR A 467 0.01 12.97 -0.69
C THR A 467 0.71 13.32 0.63
N TYR A 468 0.18 14.31 1.33
CA TYR A 468 0.73 14.77 2.59
C TYR A 468 -0.37 15.08 3.63
N PRO A 469 -0.05 14.99 4.94
CA PRO A 469 -0.99 15.22 6.03
C PRO A 469 -1.75 16.57 5.99
N PHE A 470 -2.91 16.67 6.65
CA PHE A 470 -3.64 15.54 7.25
C PHE A 470 -4.40 14.72 6.20
N ASP A 471 -4.55 13.43 6.47
CA ASP A 471 -5.34 12.50 5.66
C ASP A 471 -6.82 12.45 6.11
N MET A 472 -7.11 12.80 7.36
CA MET A 472 -8.47 12.87 7.90
C MET A 472 -9.10 14.27 7.78
N THR A 473 -10.39 14.33 7.45
CA THR A 473 -11.21 15.57 7.50
C THR A 473 -11.82 15.80 8.89
N ARG A 474 -12.05 17.05 9.27
CA ARG A 474 -12.58 17.40 10.62
C ARG A 474 -14.01 16.90 10.88
N ASP A 475 -14.92 17.11 9.93
CA ASP A 475 -16.36 16.81 10.09
C ASP A 475 -16.80 15.53 9.36
N TRP A 476 -15.87 14.58 9.15
CA TRP A 476 -16.10 13.38 8.35
C TRP A 476 -16.57 13.66 6.91
N ALA A 477 -16.30 14.87 6.41
CA ALA A 477 -16.54 15.23 5.03
C ALA A 477 -15.82 14.24 4.10
N PRO A 478 -16.38 13.86 2.94
CA PRO A 478 -15.68 12.94 2.03
C PRO A 478 -14.35 13.50 1.52
N ARG A 479 -14.26 14.83 1.37
CA ARG A 479 -13.08 15.57 0.90
C ARG A 479 -13.08 16.98 1.49
N GLU A 480 -11.97 17.39 2.09
CA GLU A 480 -11.74 18.74 2.59
C GLU A 480 -10.24 19.00 2.77
N HIS A 481 -9.77 20.18 2.37
CA HIS A 481 -8.37 20.54 2.61
C HIS A 481 -8.13 20.77 4.11
N THR A 482 -7.34 19.87 4.71
CA THR A 482 -7.10 19.84 6.16
C THR A 482 -5.59 19.97 6.44
N PRO A 483 -5.05 21.19 6.48
CA PRO A 483 -3.60 21.41 6.60
C PRO A 483 -3.08 21.12 8.02
N THR A 484 -1.80 20.72 8.10
CA THR A 484 -1.08 20.66 9.38
C THR A 484 -0.46 22.02 9.73
N PRO A 485 -0.04 22.24 11.00
CA PRO A 485 0.81 23.38 11.35
C PRO A 485 2.11 23.48 10.52
N ASP A 486 2.61 22.35 10.00
CA ASP A 486 3.81 22.24 9.17
C ASP A 486 3.49 22.11 7.66
N ASP A 487 2.29 22.52 7.21
CA ASP A 487 1.82 22.36 5.81
C ASP A 487 2.84 22.86 4.77
N SER A 488 3.46 24.02 5.02
CA SER A 488 4.45 24.60 4.10
C SER A 488 5.68 23.68 3.90
N PHE A 489 6.09 22.94 4.92
CA PHE A 489 7.21 22.01 4.83
C PHE A 489 6.77 20.67 4.25
N PHE A 490 5.57 20.19 4.56
CA PHE A 490 5.01 19.00 3.91
C PHE A 490 4.85 19.18 2.40
N ARG A 491 4.41 20.35 1.95
CA ARG A 491 4.34 20.70 0.52
C ARG A 491 5.71 20.70 -0.14
N TRP A 492 6.75 21.17 0.57
CA TRP A 492 8.13 21.09 0.11
C TRP A 492 8.57 19.63 -0.05
N LEU A 493 8.37 18.80 0.97
CA LEU A 493 8.70 17.37 0.95
C LEU A 493 8.01 16.65 -0.21
N ALA A 494 6.71 16.89 -0.39
CA ALA A 494 5.93 16.30 -1.47
C ALA A 494 6.45 16.75 -2.84
N ALA A 495 6.75 18.03 -3.00
CA ALA A 495 7.29 18.58 -4.24
C ALA A 495 8.70 18.06 -4.55
N ALA A 496 9.55 17.83 -3.54
CA ALA A 496 10.90 17.31 -3.73
C ALA A 496 10.88 15.92 -4.39
N TYR A 497 9.93 15.06 -4.01
CA TYR A 497 9.72 13.77 -4.67
C TYR A 497 9.04 13.96 -6.03
N ALA A 498 7.92 14.66 -6.09
CA ALA A 498 7.08 14.74 -7.29
C ALA A 498 7.79 15.41 -8.48
N SER A 499 8.61 16.44 -8.24
CA SER A 499 9.31 17.20 -9.28
C SER A 499 10.54 16.49 -9.87
N THR A 500 11.05 15.46 -9.18
CA THR A 500 12.22 14.69 -9.61
C THR A 500 11.85 13.36 -10.25
N ASN A 501 10.60 12.91 -10.09
CA ASN A 501 10.10 11.69 -10.71
C ASN A 501 9.78 11.95 -12.18
N GLN A 502 10.34 11.14 -13.09
CA GLN A 502 10.27 11.39 -14.53
C GLN A 502 8.84 11.32 -15.09
N VAL A 503 8.00 10.42 -14.58
CA VAL A 503 6.62 10.26 -15.04
C VAL A 503 5.70 11.25 -14.34
N MET A 504 5.92 11.49 -13.04
CA MET A 504 5.07 12.39 -12.26
C MET A 504 5.23 13.84 -12.72
N SER A 505 6.45 14.26 -13.05
CA SER A 505 6.75 15.63 -13.53
C SER A 505 6.46 15.88 -15.01
N ASP A 506 6.13 14.85 -15.79
CA ASP A 506 5.84 14.97 -17.23
C ASP A 506 4.52 15.74 -17.46
N PRO A 507 4.55 16.94 -18.09
CA PRO A 507 3.35 17.73 -18.35
C PRO A 507 2.44 17.12 -19.42
N ASP A 508 2.95 16.22 -20.25
CA ASP A 508 2.20 15.55 -21.32
C ASP A 508 1.60 14.20 -20.87
N ARG A 509 1.78 13.83 -19.58
CA ARG A 509 1.27 12.56 -19.05
C ARG A 509 -0.26 12.52 -19.04
N ARG A 510 -0.80 11.33 -19.32
CA ARG A 510 -2.22 11.03 -19.23
C ARG A 510 -2.62 10.74 -17.77
N PRO A 511 -3.77 11.24 -17.27
CA PRO A 511 -4.33 10.80 -15.99
C PRO A 511 -4.55 9.28 -15.93
N CYS A 512 -4.32 8.66 -14.77
CA CYS A 512 -4.51 7.22 -14.59
C CYS A 512 -5.98 6.83 -14.80
N HIS A 513 -6.87 7.48 -14.03
CA HIS A 513 -8.28 7.11 -13.96
C HIS A 513 -9.22 8.28 -14.19
N ASN A 514 -9.55 9.03 -13.14
CA ASN A 514 -10.61 10.04 -13.15
C ASN A 514 -10.16 11.39 -12.55
N LYS A 515 -8.93 11.46 -12.04
CA LYS A 515 -8.36 12.67 -11.44
C LYS A 515 -7.05 13.06 -12.12
N ASP A 516 -6.92 14.36 -12.35
CA ASP A 516 -5.76 14.98 -12.96
C ASP A 516 -5.00 15.80 -11.91
N PHE A 517 -3.94 15.21 -11.36
CA PHE A 517 -3.13 15.83 -10.30
C PHE A 517 -2.09 16.83 -10.83
N LEU A 518 -1.86 16.93 -12.14
CA LEU A 518 -0.96 17.93 -12.72
C LEU A 518 -1.38 19.35 -12.34
N ARG A 519 -2.69 19.58 -12.21
CA ARG A 519 -3.28 20.85 -11.80
C ARG A 519 -2.82 21.34 -10.42
N ASN A 520 -2.30 20.42 -9.61
CA ASN A 520 -1.81 20.67 -8.27
C ASN A 520 -0.31 20.37 -8.16
N ASN A 521 0.45 20.46 -9.26
CA ASN A 521 1.87 20.12 -9.32
C ASN A 521 2.18 18.70 -8.82
N ASN A 522 1.22 17.78 -8.99
CA ASN A 522 1.32 16.37 -8.58
C ASN A 522 1.50 16.14 -7.08
N ILE A 523 1.09 17.13 -6.27
CA ILE A 523 1.00 17.00 -4.82
C ILE A 523 -0.43 17.30 -4.36
N ILE A 524 -0.88 16.65 -3.30
CA ILE A 524 -2.22 16.91 -2.73
C ILE A 524 -2.27 16.63 -1.24
N ASN A 525 -2.98 17.45 -0.47
CA ASN A 525 -3.31 17.11 0.91
C ASN A 525 -4.21 15.86 0.93
N GLY A 526 -3.92 14.88 1.78
CA GLY A 526 -4.63 13.61 1.81
C GLY A 526 -6.14 13.75 1.95
N ALA A 527 -6.60 14.51 2.96
CA ALA A 527 -8.00 14.79 3.20
C ALA A 527 -8.69 15.54 2.05
N ALA A 528 -7.96 16.37 1.30
CA ALA A 528 -8.50 17.03 0.09
C ALA A 528 -8.74 16.03 -1.06
N TRP A 529 -7.96 14.95 -1.12
CA TRP A 529 -8.15 13.89 -2.10
C TRP A 529 -9.31 12.97 -1.72
N HIS A 530 -9.25 12.41 -0.51
CA HIS A 530 -10.27 11.59 0.14
C HIS A 530 -9.98 11.41 1.63
N ASN A 531 -11.03 11.33 2.45
CA ASN A 531 -10.90 11.16 3.90
C ASN A 531 -10.39 9.76 4.29
N VAL A 532 -9.24 9.68 4.96
CA VAL A 532 -8.60 8.44 5.45
C VAL A 532 -8.36 8.54 6.96
N PRO A 533 -9.34 8.18 7.80
CA PRO A 533 -9.14 8.09 9.24
C PRO A 533 -8.26 6.88 9.58
N GLY A 534 -7.37 7.05 10.57
CA GLY A 534 -6.46 5.98 11.02
C GLY A 534 -5.31 5.69 10.05
N SER A 535 -4.84 6.70 9.33
CA SER A 535 -3.70 6.61 8.41
C SER A 535 -2.36 6.51 9.15
N MET A 536 -1.37 5.93 8.48
CA MET A 536 -0.01 5.83 9.01
C MET A 536 0.68 7.20 9.11
N ASN A 537 0.41 8.10 8.14
CA ASN A 537 1.02 9.43 8.09
C ASN A 537 0.61 10.28 9.29
N ASP A 538 -0.70 10.39 9.51
CA ASP A 538 -1.25 11.23 10.57
C ASP A 538 -0.83 10.69 11.94
N PHE A 539 -0.80 9.36 12.09
CA PHE A 539 -0.26 8.73 13.30
C PHE A 539 1.22 9.06 13.52
N SER A 540 2.05 8.98 12.47
CA SER A 540 3.48 9.30 12.55
C SER A 540 3.70 10.73 13.05
N TYR A 541 3.00 11.70 12.44
CA TYR A 541 3.11 13.11 12.78
C TYR A 541 2.56 13.44 14.18
N LEU A 542 1.41 12.86 14.57
CA LEU A 542 0.77 13.17 15.85
C LEU A 542 1.38 12.41 17.04
N HIS A 543 1.93 11.22 16.83
CA HIS A 543 2.45 10.38 17.91
C HIS A 543 3.97 10.43 18.09
N THR A 544 4.71 10.86 17.08
CA THR A 544 6.19 10.85 17.08
C THR A 544 6.76 12.18 16.57
N ASN A 545 8.08 12.26 16.35
CA ASN A 545 8.71 13.39 15.67
C ASN A 545 8.69 13.24 14.13
N CYS A 546 8.33 12.06 13.61
CA CYS A 546 8.56 11.70 12.22
C CYS A 546 7.54 12.33 11.30
N PHE A 547 8.01 13.10 10.32
CA PHE A 547 7.19 13.59 9.23
C PHE A 547 7.08 12.49 8.19
N GLU A 548 5.86 12.09 7.85
CA GLU A 548 5.62 11.03 6.87
C GLU A 548 4.66 11.49 5.77
N ILE A 549 4.98 11.11 4.53
CA ILE A 549 4.15 11.34 3.35
C ILE A 549 3.82 10.01 2.67
N THR A 550 2.80 10.01 1.81
CA THR A 550 2.48 8.87 0.95
C THR A 550 2.85 9.18 -0.50
N VAL A 551 3.50 8.24 -1.16
CA VAL A 551 3.86 8.35 -2.58
C VAL A 551 3.11 7.28 -3.37
N GLU A 552 2.23 7.72 -4.27
CA GLU A 552 1.58 6.87 -5.26
C GLU A 552 2.48 6.79 -6.50
N LEU A 553 3.01 5.59 -6.78
CA LEU A 553 4.14 5.42 -7.70
C LEU A 553 3.73 5.18 -9.16
N SER A 554 2.60 4.50 -9.38
CA SER A 554 2.20 3.99 -10.70
C SER A 554 0.68 3.83 -10.79
N CYS A 555 0.12 4.00 -12.00
CA CYS A 555 -1.31 3.75 -12.26
C CYS A 555 -1.64 2.26 -12.10
N ASP A 556 -0.76 1.39 -12.60
CA ASP A 556 -0.83 -0.05 -12.37
C ASP A 556 -0.34 -0.33 -10.94
N LYS A 557 -1.16 -0.99 -10.13
CA LYS A 557 -0.78 -1.35 -8.76
C LYS A 557 0.31 -2.42 -8.75
N PHE A 558 0.23 -3.36 -9.69
CA PHE A 558 1.13 -4.49 -9.82
C PHE A 558 1.75 -4.49 -11.23
N PRO A 559 2.62 -3.52 -11.54
CA PRO A 559 3.24 -3.41 -12.85
C PRO A 559 4.05 -4.65 -13.18
N HIS A 560 4.08 -5.01 -14.47
CA HIS A 560 4.71 -6.23 -14.94
C HIS A 560 6.23 -6.22 -14.72
N ALA A 561 6.82 -7.41 -14.56
CA ALA A 561 8.26 -7.55 -14.34
C ALA A 561 9.12 -6.87 -15.42
N SER A 562 8.65 -6.86 -16.67
CA SER A 562 9.31 -6.17 -17.80
C SER A 562 9.30 -4.64 -17.71
N GLU A 563 8.48 -4.06 -16.83
CA GLU A 563 8.36 -2.62 -16.61
C GLU A 563 9.22 -2.13 -15.44
N LEU A 564 9.58 -3.01 -14.50
CA LEU A 564 10.37 -2.68 -13.30
C LEU A 564 11.66 -1.90 -13.58
N PRO A 565 12.47 -2.19 -14.62
CA PRO A 565 13.67 -1.41 -14.88
C PRO A 565 13.39 0.05 -15.27
N LEU A 566 12.29 0.29 -15.99
CA LEU A 566 11.85 1.64 -16.33
C LEU A 566 11.31 2.35 -15.07
N GLU A 567 10.51 1.65 -14.27
CA GLU A 567 9.99 2.22 -13.03
C GLU A 567 11.07 2.55 -12.00
N TRP A 568 12.12 1.75 -11.91
CA TRP A 568 13.31 2.08 -11.13
C TRP A 568 13.93 3.39 -11.61
N ARG A 569 14.12 3.55 -12.93
CA ARG A 569 14.69 4.78 -13.50
C ARG A 569 13.81 6.00 -13.22
N ASN A 570 12.49 5.85 -13.28
CA ASN A 570 11.54 6.92 -13.00
C ASN A 570 11.63 7.42 -11.55
N ASN A 571 11.95 6.54 -10.60
CA ASN A 571 11.87 6.80 -9.16
C ASN A 571 13.23 6.94 -8.45
N ARG A 572 14.32 6.43 -9.02
CA ARG A 572 15.65 6.37 -8.37
C ARG A 572 16.09 7.73 -7.83
N GLU A 573 16.01 8.78 -8.64
CA GLU A 573 16.42 10.12 -8.23
C GLU A 573 15.51 10.67 -7.12
N SER A 574 14.20 10.47 -7.23
CA SER A 574 13.23 10.91 -6.21
C SER A 574 13.42 10.23 -4.87
N LEU A 575 13.76 8.94 -4.88
CA LEU A 575 14.06 8.19 -3.65
C LEU A 575 15.29 8.77 -2.94
N LEU A 576 16.35 9.07 -3.68
CA LEU A 576 17.58 9.65 -3.12
C LEU A 576 17.35 11.09 -2.64
N VAL A 577 16.73 11.95 -3.46
CA VAL A 577 16.46 13.36 -3.13
C VAL A 577 15.55 13.48 -1.92
N PHE A 578 14.56 12.61 -1.79
CA PHE A 578 13.68 12.61 -0.64
C PHE A 578 14.41 12.21 0.65
N MET A 579 15.26 11.18 0.62
CA MET A 579 16.10 10.82 1.77
C MET A 579 16.99 11.99 2.21
N GLU A 580 17.59 12.70 1.25
CA GLU A 580 18.41 13.89 1.53
C GLU A 580 17.64 15.02 2.24
N GLN A 581 16.31 15.07 2.14
CA GLN A 581 15.53 16.11 2.84
C GLN A 581 15.56 15.95 4.37
N VAL A 582 15.97 14.79 4.90
CA VAL A 582 16.13 14.59 6.35
C VAL A 582 17.19 15.51 6.96
N HIS A 583 18.10 16.04 6.13
CA HIS A 583 19.18 16.97 6.51
C HIS A 583 18.79 18.44 6.41
N ARG A 584 17.49 18.76 6.38
CA ARG A 584 17.02 20.16 6.36
C ARG A 584 16.55 20.65 7.72
N GLY A 585 16.48 21.98 7.85
CA GLY A 585 15.99 22.63 9.07
C GLY A 585 17.08 22.79 10.12
N ILE A 586 16.75 22.47 11.36
CA ILE A 586 17.60 22.66 12.54
C ILE A 586 17.88 21.30 13.17
N LYS A 587 19.11 21.05 13.58
CA LYS A 587 19.43 19.96 14.51
C LYS A 587 20.26 20.48 15.68
N GLY A 588 20.39 19.72 16.75
CA GLY A 588 21.24 20.12 17.86
C GLY A 588 21.13 19.19 19.04
N VAL A 589 21.85 19.49 20.11
CA VAL A 589 21.85 18.72 21.36
C VAL A 589 21.47 19.61 22.53
N ILE A 590 20.56 19.10 23.37
CA ILE A 590 20.13 19.74 24.60
C ILE A 590 20.89 19.11 25.75
N ARG A 591 21.73 19.89 26.43
CA ARG A 591 22.60 19.44 27.50
C ARG A 591 22.31 20.11 28.83
N ASP A 592 22.56 19.41 29.91
CA ASP A 592 22.67 20.00 31.24
C ASP A 592 23.92 20.90 31.29
N ARG A 593 23.77 22.13 31.77
CA ARG A 593 24.88 23.10 31.83
C ARG A 593 26.00 22.69 32.80
N GLU A 594 25.68 21.98 33.87
CA GLU A 594 26.62 21.57 34.90
C GLU A 594 27.27 20.21 34.58
N SER A 595 26.48 19.19 34.23
CA SER A 595 27.02 17.85 33.95
C SER A 595 27.48 17.65 32.51
N GLY A 596 26.97 18.44 31.56
CA GLY A 596 27.24 18.26 30.12
C GLY A 596 26.50 17.07 29.48
N GLU A 597 25.74 16.30 30.27
CA GLU A 597 24.95 15.16 29.80
C GLU A 597 23.75 15.63 28.95
N GLY A 598 23.35 14.80 27.99
CA GLY A 598 22.17 15.01 27.18
C GLY A 598 20.88 14.92 27.99
N ILE A 599 19.91 15.80 27.70
CA ILE A 599 18.61 15.83 28.37
C ILE A 599 17.57 15.23 27.44
N ALA A 600 17.18 13.99 27.70
CA ALA A 600 16.15 13.30 26.94
C ALA A 600 14.74 13.84 27.21
N GLY A 601 13.90 13.87 26.17
CA GLY A 601 12.49 14.22 26.29
C GLY A 601 12.23 15.71 26.55
N ALA A 602 13.24 16.57 26.42
CA ALA A 602 13.03 18.01 26.42
C ALA A 602 12.17 18.42 25.21
N VAL A 603 11.23 19.33 25.42
CA VAL A 603 10.30 19.83 24.41
C VAL A 603 10.91 21.03 23.71
N ILE A 604 10.97 20.98 22.38
CA ILE A 604 11.45 22.06 21.52
C ILE A 604 10.24 22.68 20.85
N LYS A 605 9.95 23.93 21.21
CA LYS A 605 8.89 24.75 20.64
C LYS A 605 9.49 25.71 19.61
N VAL A 606 8.88 25.77 18.43
CA VAL A 606 9.07 26.87 17.47
C VAL A 606 7.90 27.83 17.66
N GLU A 607 8.15 29.09 18.00
CA GLU A 607 7.09 30.01 18.47
C GLU A 607 5.93 30.18 17.47
N GLU A 608 6.20 30.12 16.17
CA GLU A 608 5.22 30.33 15.10
C GLU A 608 4.53 29.05 14.61
N ILE A 609 4.97 27.86 15.06
CA ILE A 609 4.46 26.57 14.59
C ILE A 609 3.85 25.78 15.74
N ASP A 610 2.55 25.52 15.66
CA ASP A 610 1.78 24.81 16.68
C ASP A 610 1.93 23.28 16.58
N HIS A 611 3.17 22.82 16.47
CA HIS A 611 3.56 21.42 16.55
C HIS A 611 4.99 21.34 17.11
N HIS A 612 5.13 20.82 18.33
CA HIS A 612 6.43 20.75 19.01
C HIS A 612 7.08 19.38 18.83
N ILE A 613 8.39 19.30 19.03
CA ILE A 613 9.12 18.02 18.98
C ILE A 613 9.78 17.72 20.31
N ARG A 614 10.31 16.51 20.47
CA ARG A 614 11.08 16.10 21.65
C ARG A 614 12.48 15.68 21.28
N SER A 615 13.44 15.96 22.17
CA SER A 615 14.77 15.35 22.10
C SER A 615 14.74 13.88 22.47
N VAL A 616 15.72 13.15 21.96
CA VAL A 616 15.83 11.69 22.10
C VAL A 616 16.79 11.33 23.23
N ALA A 617 17.26 10.08 23.29
CA ALA A 617 17.95 9.55 24.47
C ALA A 617 19.20 10.34 24.88
N ASP A 618 19.99 10.84 23.92
CA ASP A 618 21.22 11.59 24.17
C ASP A 618 21.02 13.11 24.10
N GLY A 619 19.76 13.57 24.11
CA GLY A 619 19.37 14.98 24.11
C GLY A 619 19.39 15.65 22.74
N ASP A 620 19.74 14.92 21.69
CA ASP A 620 19.68 15.38 20.31
C ASP A 620 18.26 15.47 19.75
N PHE A 621 18.09 16.35 18.77
CA PHE A 621 16.82 16.61 18.11
C PHE A 621 17.04 17.07 16.67
N TRP A 622 16.00 16.89 15.85
CA TRP A 622 15.92 17.38 14.47
C TRP A 622 14.55 18.02 14.28
N ARG A 623 14.55 19.28 13.82
CA ARG A 623 13.34 20.05 13.50
C ARG A 623 13.41 20.46 12.03
N LEU A 624 12.67 19.74 11.21
CA LEU A 624 12.56 20.02 9.78
C LEU A 624 11.79 21.33 9.55
N LEU A 625 12.40 22.26 8.82
CA LEU A 625 11.88 23.62 8.60
C LEU A 625 12.33 24.13 7.23
N ASN A 626 11.52 25.02 6.66
CA ASN A 626 11.89 25.79 5.48
C ASN A 626 12.94 26.86 5.84
N PRO A 627 13.68 27.41 4.86
CA PRO A 627 14.61 28.52 5.10
C PRO A 627 13.90 29.72 5.75
N GLY A 628 14.47 30.24 6.83
CA GLY A 628 13.85 31.28 7.64
C GLY A 628 14.54 31.54 8.98
N GLU A 629 14.07 32.56 9.69
CA GLU A 629 14.47 32.87 11.06
C GLU A 629 13.44 32.28 12.03
N TYR A 630 13.89 31.51 13.02
CA TYR A 630 12.99 30.87 13.98
C TYR A 630 13.44 31.10 15.41
N GLN A 631 12.51 31.52 16.26
CA GLN A 631 12.71 31.54 17.71
C GLN A 631 12.35 30.18 18.29
N LEU A 632 13.36 29.49 18.84
CA LEU A 632 13.20 28.20 19.50
C LEU A 632 13.20 28.39 21.00
N THR A 633 12.22 27.80 21.69
CA THR A 633 12.15 27.73 23.14
C THR A 633 12.22 26.26 23.57
N VAL A 634 13.23 25.93 24.38
CA VAL A 634 13.44 24.58 24.91
C VAL A 634 13.01 24.54 26.36
N THR A 635 12.21 23.52 26.71
CA THR A 635 11.75 23.26 28.07
C THR A 635 11.99 21.81 28.46
N ALA A 636 12.37 21.58 29.72
CA ALA A 636 12.56 20.24 30.27
C ALA A 636 12.20 20.23 31.76
N GLU A 637 11.68 19.11 32.25
CA GLU A 637 11.30 18.96 33.66
C GLU A 637 12.52 19.16 34.57
N GLY A 638 12.40 20.07 35.55
CA GLY A 638 13.48 20.38 36.50
C GLY A 638 14.51 21.40 36.00
N TYR A 639 14.34 21.96 34.80
CA TYR A 639 15.23 22.97 34.21
C TYR A 639 14.51 24.29 33.96
N MET A 640 15.27 25.39 33.97
CA MET A 640 14.77 26.68 33.50
C MET A 640 14.68 26.67 31.97
N PRO A 641 13.56 27.15 31.37
CA PRO A 641 13.43 27.30 29.93
C PRO A 641 14.56 28.15 29.33
N SER A 642 14.95 27.82 28.10
CA SER A 642 15.94 28.59 27.33
C SER A 642 15.40 28.87 25.94
N SER A 643 15.46 30.13 25.52
CA SER A 643 15.03 30.55 24.18
C SER A 643 16.22 31.10 23.40
N ARG A 644 16.29 30.76 22.12
CA ARG A 644 17.34 31.21 21.19
C ARG A 644 16.75 31.37 19.79
N THR A 645 17.27 32.34 19.04
CA THR A 645 17.01 32.45 17.61
C THR A 645 17.98 31.54 16.85
N CYS A 646 17.45 30.71 15.97
CA CYS A 646 18.19 29.84 15.06
C CYS A 646 17.80 30.19 13.62
N TRP A 647 18.74 30.07 12.68
CA TRP A 647 18.55 30.44 11.28
C TRP A 647 18.60 29.20 10.42
N VAL A 648 17.60 28.97 9.57
CA VAL A 648 17.63 27.90 8.57
C VAL A 648 18.03 28.52 7.24
N ARG A 649 19.14 28.04 6.67
CA ARG A 649 19.67 28.55 5.40
C ARG A 649 19.14 27.71 4.22
N TYR A 650 19.41 28.19 3.01
CA TYR A 650 19.05 27.48 1.76
C TYR A 650 20.00 26.33 1.41
N ASP A 651 21.04 26.11 2.20
CA ASP A 651 21.96 24.98 2.02
C ASP A 651 21.26 23.64 2.27
N GLN A 652 21.94 22.56 1.88
CA GLN A 652 21.45 21.18 2.03
C GLN A 652 21.80 20.57 3.39
N HIS A 653 22.39 21.35 4.31
CA HIS A 653 22.81 20.86 5.63
C HIS A 653 21.98 21.52 6.73
N PRO A 654 21.70 20.80 7.82
CA PRO A 654 20.88 21.34 8.88
C PRO A 654 21.70 22.31 9.71
N THR A 655 21.08 23.40 10.16
CA THR A 655 21.76 24.35 11.05
C THR A 655 21.83 23.78 12.46
N VAL A 656 23.04 23.74 13.03
CA VAL A 656 23.26 23.28 14.39
C VAL A 656 22.84 24.36 15.40
N CYS A 657 21.89 24.06 16.27
CA CYS A 657 21.40 24.95 17.32
C CYS A 657 21.29 24.25 18.68
N ASP A 658 22.40 24.20 19.41
CA ASP A 658 22.49 23.52 20.71
C ASP A 658 21.87 24.34 21.86
N PHE A 659 21.48 23.66 22.93
CA PHE A 659 20.95 24.30 24.14
C PHE A 659 21.64 23.77 25.39
N HIS A 660 21.91 24.67 26.34
CA HIS A 660 22.42 24.32 27.67
C HIS A 660 21.43 24.79 28.73
N LEU A 661 20.73 23.84 29.35
CA LEU A 661 19.71 24.14 30.34
C LEU A 661 20.30 24.16 31.75
N THR A 662 19.83 25.11 32.57
CA THR A 662 20.25 25.23 33.98
C THR A 662 19.20 24.62 34.89
N ARG A 663 19.61 23.76 35.83
CA ARG A 663 18.70 23.15 36.81
C ARG A 663 18.03 24.20 37.67
N ILE A 664 16.76 23.97 38.01
CA ILE A 664 16.04 24.84 38.95
C ILE A 664 16.61 24.61 40.37
N PRO A 665 17.07 25.66 41.08
CA PRO A 665 17.63 25.49 42.42
C PRO A 665 16.61 24.94 43.41
N LYS A 666 16.98 23.90 44.19
CA LYS A 666 16.12 23.24 45.20
C LYS A 666 15.44 24.20 46.20
N ARG A 667 15.98 25.41 46.43
CA ARG A 667 15.38 26.44 47.30
C ARG A 667 14.11 27.10 46.73
N ARG A 668 13.93 27.14 45.40
CA ARG A 668 12.73 27.73 44.76
C ARG A 668 11.50 26.81 44.79
N LEU A 669 11.66 25.53 45.10
CA LEU A 669 10.53 24.58 45.27
C LEU A 669 9.69 24.84 46.54
N LYS A 670 10.14 25.72 47.45
CA LYS A 670 9.41 26.05 48.70
C LYS A 670 8.40 27.21 48.58
N GLY A 671 8.29 27.86 47.42
CA GLY A 671 7.41 29.03 47.21
C GLY A 671 6.16 28.78 46.36
N VAL A 672 5.93 27.54 45.91
CA VAL A 672 4.74 27.14 45.14
C VAL A 672 3.85 26.31 46.09
N PRO A 673 2.55 26.63 46.26
CA PRO A 673 1.71 25.89 47.18
C PRO A 673 1.59 24.43 46.72
N PRO A 674 1.62 23.46 47.65
CA PRO A 674 1.57 22.05 47.29
C PRO A 674 0.15 21.68 46.86
N LYS A 675 -0.13 21.76 45.56
CA LYS A 675 -1.24 21.00 44.98
C LYS A 675 -0.78 19.57 44.75
N GLY A 676 -1.16 18.70 45.68
CA GLY A 676 -1.16 17.26 45.50
C GLY A 676 0.19 16.59 45.73
N ARG A 677 0.15 15.43 46.38
CA ARG A 677 1.27 14.51 46.61
C ARG A 677 2.04 14.27 45.30
N GLY A 678 3.36 14.16 45.41
CA GLY A 678 4.28 14.01 44.29
C GLY A 678 3.74 13.16 43.16
N LEU A 679 3.61 13.77 41.98
CA LEU A 679 3.43 13.04 40.74
C LEU A 679 4.77 12.34 40.46
N PRO A 680 4.81 10.99 40.47
CA PRO A 680 6.00 10.26 40.10
C PRO A 680 6.18 10.31 38.58
N LYS A 681 7.44 10.18 38.10
CA LYS A 681 7.86 9.92 36.70
C LYS A 681 6.71 10.07 35.72
N ASP A 682 6.57 11.23 35.09
CA ASP A 682 5.44 11.63 34.23
C ASP A 682 4.46 10.47 33.98
N PRO A 683 3.22 10.53 34.53
CA PRO A 683 2.23 9.50 34.35
C PRO A 683 2.10 9.09 32.89
N GLN A 684 2.34 9.99 31.92
CA GLN A 684 2.33 9.70 30.49
C GLN A 684 3.57 8.93 30.03
N LEU A 685 4.81 9.28 30.40
CA LEU A 685 6.01 8.48 30.12
C LEU A 685 5.97 7.10 30.79
N ARG A 686 5.49 7.00 32.03
CA ARG A 686 5.31 5.73 32.72
C ARG A 686 4.13 4.94 32.16
N LEU A 687 2.99 5.57 31.86
CA LEU A 687 1.89 4.92 31.10
C LEU A 687 2.39 4.48 29.75
N ARG A 688 3.21 5.25 29.05
CA ARG A 688 3.74 4.93 27.73
C ARG A 688 4.66 3.71 27.82
N GLN A 689 5.59 3.67 28.78
CA GLN A 689 6.41 2.48 29.03
C GLN A 689 5.57 1.26 29.42
N LEU A 690 4.51 1.46 30.22
CA LEU A 690 3.57 0.39 30.60
C LEU A 690 2.69 -0.06 29.42
N ARG A 691 2.23 0.87 28.57
CA ARG A 691 1.44 0.63 27.36
C ARG A 691 2.28 -0.03 26.28
N LEU A 692 3.53 0.38 26.11
CA LEU A 692 4.55 -0.28 25.27
C LEU A 692 4.76 -1.72 25.73
N ARG A 693 4.97 -1.94 27.03
CA ARG A 693 5.06 -3.28 27.60
C ARG A 693 3.79 -4.09 27.37
N LYS A 694 2.61 -3.49 27.53
CA LYS A 694 1.30 -4.11 27.33
C LYS A 694 1.04 -4.45 25.85
N LEU A 695 1.42 -3.57 24.91
CA LEU A 695 1.30 -3.79 23.48
C LEU A 695 2.22 -4.92 23.03
N ARG A 696 3.49 -4.91 23.49
CA ARG A 696 4.46 -5.98 23.21
C ARG A 696 4.04 -7.31 23.84
N SER A 697 3.55 -7.30 25.09
CA SER A 697 3.06 -8.52 25.75
C SER A 697 1.80 -9.05 25.06
N SER A 698 0.86 -8.19 24.70
CA SER A 698 -0.34 -8.53 23.94
C SER A 698 0.03 -9.19 22.61
N THR A 699 0.91 -8.55 21.83
CA THR A 699 1.40 -9.09 20.56
C THR A 699 2.08 -10.45 20.74
N LYS A 700 2.92 -10.60 21.77
CA LYS A 700 3.59 -11.87 22.08
C LYS A 700 2.61 -12.96 22.50
N ASN A 701 1.63 -12.65 23.35
CA ASN A 701 0.61 -13.58 23.84
C ASN A 701 -0.31 -14.04 22.70
N ILE A 702 -0.77 -13.12 21.85
CA ILE A 702 -1.57 -13.42 20.66
C ILE A 702 -0.81 -14.38 19.73
N ASN A 703 0.45 -14.07 19.44
CA ASN A 703 1.30 -14.90 18.60
C ASN A 703 1.56 -16.29 19.20
N GLN A 704 1.75 -16.40 20.52
CA GLN A 704 1.92 -17.69 21.21
C GLN A 704 0.64 -18.54 21.18
N ARG A 705 -0.53 -17.94 21.41
CA ARG A 705 -1.82 -18.65 21.33
C ARG A 705 -2.11 -19.12 19.90
N ARG A 706 -1.82 -18.31 18.89
CA ARG A 706 -1.96 -18.69 17.47
C ARG A 706 -1.02 -19.83 17.10
N ALA A 707 0.24 -19.77 17.54
CA ALA A 707 1.18 -20.89 17.36
C ALA A 707 0.68 -22.18 18.04
N ALA A 708 0.09 -22.07 19.23
CA ALA A 708 -0.52 -23.21 19.92
C ALA A 708 -1.80 -23.73 19.24
N ALA A 709 -2.57 -22.85 18.59
CA ALA A 709 -3.76 -23.23 17.82
C ALA A 709 -3.40 -23.89 16.48
N ALA A 710 -2.36 -23.41 15.80
CA ALA A 710 -1.83 -24.01 14.58
C ALA A 710 -1.15 -25.38 14.83
N ALA A 711 -0.63 -25.61 16.03
CA ALA A 711 0.02 -26.86 16.43
C ALA A 711 -0.96 -27.94 16.94
N ARG A 712 -2.27 -27.67 17.02
CA ARG A 712 -3.27 -28.69 17.41
C ARG A 712 -3.67 -29.54 16.18
N PRO A 713 -3.48 -30.87 16.19
CA PRO A 713 -4.08 -31.73 15.17
C PRO A 713 -5.60 -31.59 15.23
N ARG A 714 -6.28 -31.53 14.08
CA ARG A 714 -7.75 -31.55 14.01
C ARG A 714 -8.26 -32.91 14.51
N GLY A 715 -8.45 -33.00 15.83
CA GLY A 715 -9.01 -34.18 16.50
C GLY A 715 -10.51 -34.30 16.25
N VAL A 716 -10.89 -35.45 15.69
CA VAL A 716 -12.26 -35.95 15.51
C VAL A 716 -13.09 -35.74 16.79
N ARG A 717 -14.18 -34.96 16.69
CA ARG A 717 -15.18 -34.85 17.77
C ARG A 717 -15.95 -36.18 17.87
N ARG A 718 -15.60 -37.02 18.85
CA ARG A 718 -16.53 -38.01 19.40
C ARG A 718 -17.60 -37.29 20.21
N GLY A 719 -18.86 -37.49 19.83
CA GLY A 719 -20.00 -37.04 20.61
C GLY A 719 -20.13 -37.88 21.87
N GLU A 720 -20.20 -37.23 23.03
CA GLU A 720 -20.74 -37.82 24.24
C GLU A 720 -22.12 -37.20 24.49
N GLY A 721 -23.13 -38.07 24.41
CA GLY A 721 -24.46 -37.78 24.95
C GLY A 721 -24.44 -37.91 26.47
N GLY A 722 -25.16 -37.03 27.14
CA GLY A 722 -25.31 -37.05 28.60
C GLY A 722 -26.56 -36.29 29.04
N ARG A 723 -27.61 -37.07 29.32
CA ARG A 723 -28.85 -36.80 30.08
C ARG A 723 -28.84 -35.57 31.00
N ALA A 724 -29.84 -34.69 30.85
CA ALA A 724 -31.01 -34.53 31.73
C ALA A 724 -31.89 -33.40 31.19
#